data_AF-A0A2M7AFV3-F1
#
_entry.id   AF-A0A2M7AFV3-F1
#
_cell.length_a   1.000
_cell.length_b   1.000
_cell.length_c   1.000
_cell.angle_alpha   90.00
_cell.angle_beta   90.00
_cell.angle_gamma   90.00
#
_symmetry.space_group_name_H-M   'P 1'
#
loop_
_entity.id
_entity.type
_entity.pdbx_description
1 polymer ?
#
loop_
_entity_poly.entity_id
_entity_poly.type
_entity_poly.pdbx_seq_one_letter_code
_entity_poly.pdbx_strand_id
1 'polypeptide(L)'
;MSELEFRKDFDDVRQNWRRFWDGTLGRPILLVEPPKKGVDPVQKPAWGAALSHDYGEIVDQALRWAETHEFLGDSVPFYLPSLIIDLMPAFLGADIHSIRETWGTDTHAKPFIEDLNSTEIKFCRDSPWWERWVRLAECIKRKCAGRLIFGTAQPYYNNLDTLAALRGNVQLMTDFYDNPDGVHQAMKQIMTAHAEVMDEVCRILEVEEYGSVTGHGFYADGKAATPQCDFGYNIGKEHFDEFALPYLRQEIDRFDAVEYHLDGLGNITHLESICTIDKVRVIQWVPGAGESLSKDWTWLYERINALGKGLWCWWGADSPKTAVALWEKFNKSDRMILNVHAEDRDAMARYMEAFDNLGTARSSRRSGTSGGVYCGELAKLSSAEFADRYIPKRVHGCCVRAADFLPGRSPSEAIESAITSARESATPRIVVLDSQDWIIDRTILLPSNTELVIDACRLKLADGVHDNIIRAAGILPNPADPFGVCLSVEPTANIRITGRNNAAIEGADNPYTAANPKTGIVEEWLGDFFGWRTVGIQLSRVTGYEMSGFTMRKTHCWAISQEQCSHGYLHDIVFDTDVKNGDGINFRNGCSFCLVDSISGSTSDDTVACTALHGTLITPASRYIFPMQPMGWEFEGDAANIHDIVVRNIRTGGLCHGVICLATSPKVYNIAIENVFEEEASSRESCVKIYTGYGSGYRRGNLRNISVRNVVSRGASFSVMVKAGVKDVRFTDIKQLRPDAATHLFEGESENLSMVDSASS
;
A
#
# COMPACT_ATOMS: atom_id res chain seq x y z
N MET A 1 -28.21 16.01 0.04
CA MET A 1 -29.35 15.60 -0.81
C MET A 1 -29.54 14.10 -0.74
N SER A 2 -30.75 13.59 -0.47
CA SER A 2 -31.01 12.14 -0.34
C SER A 2 -31.51 11.46 -1.62
N GLU A 3 -32.09 12.21 -2.56
CA GLU A 3 -32.64 11.67 -3.81
C GLU A 3 -32.38 12.63 -4.98
N LEU A 4 -32.34 12.08 -6.20
CA LEU A 4 -32.43 12.82 -7.46
C LEU A 4 -33.70 12.40 -8.22
N GLU A 5 -34.25 13.26 -9.08
CA GLU A 5 -35.41 12.92 -9.92
C GLU A 5 -35.20 11.61 -10.69
N PHE A 6 -34.03 11.45 -11.30
CA PHE A 6 -33.67 10.31 -12.14
C PHE A 6 -32.93 9.18 -11.40
N ARG A 7 -32.66 9.35 -10.10
CA ARG A 7 -32.07 8.32 -9.23
C ARG A 7 -32.61 8.46 -7.81
N LYS A 8 -33.69 7.74 -7.51
CA LYS A 8 -34.40 7.84 -6.22
C LYS A 8 -33.60 7.32 -5.04
N ASP A 9 -32.78 6.30 -5.26
CA ASP A 9 -31.83 5.70 -4.32
C ASP A 9 -30.45 6.37 -4.37
N PHE A 10 -30.39 7.67 -4.67
CA PHE A 10 -29.11 8.36 -4.83
C PHE A 10 -28.26 8.38 -3.54
N ASP A 11 -28.86 8.46 -2.35
CA ASP A 11 -28.09 8.42 -1.09
C ASP A 11 -27.30 7.10 -0.96
N ASP A 12 -27.87 5.96 -1.35
CA ASP A 12 -27.19 4.67 -1.34
C ASP A 12 -26.03 4.64 -2.34
N VAL A 13 -26.26 5.15 -3.56
CA VAL A 13 -25.22 5.28 -4.59
C VAL A 13 -24.08 6.19 -4.09
N ARG A 14 -24.42 7.31 -3.49
CA ARG A 14 -23.48 8.26 -2.88
C ARG A 14 -22.66 7.62 -1.76
N GLN A 15 -23.28 6.81 -0.90
CA GLN A 15 -22.57 6.04 0.11
C GLN A 15 -21.62 4.99 -0.51
N ASN A 16 -22.02 4.34 -1.61
CA ASN A 16 -21.15 3.41 -2.33
C ASN A 16 -19.91 4.12 -2.89
N TRP A 17 -20.07 5.32 -3.46
CA TRP A 17 -18.96 6.14 -3.94
C TRP A 17 -18.00 6.56 -2.82
N ARG A 18 -18.50 6.97 -1.64
CA ARG A 18 -17.65 7.23 -0.47
C ARG A 18 -16.81 6.00 -0.11
N ARG A 19 -17.48 4.86 0.04
CA ARG A 19 -16.82 3.59 0.37
C ARG A 19 -15.83 3.17 -0.71
N PHE A 20 -16.11 3.46 -1.97
CA PHE A 20 -15.18 3.23 -3.07
C PHE A 20 -13.90 4.07 -2.90
N TRP A 21 -14.01 5.39 -2.73
CA TRP A 21 -12.84 6.25 -2.55
C TRP A 21 -12.02 5.87 -1.31
N ASP A 22 -12.68 5.41 -0.25
CA ASP A 22 -12.04 4.89 0.97
C ASP A 22 -11.42 3.48 0.80
N GLY A 23 -11.78 2.73 -0.25
CA GLY A 23 -11.35 1.35 -0.46
C GLY A 23 -12.05 0.34 0.45
N THR A 24 -13.31 0.60 0.82
CA THR A 24 -14.12 -0.21 1.75
C THR A 24 -15.42 -0.75 1.13
N LEU A 25 -15.64 -0.53 -0.18
CA LEU A 25 -16.85 -0.97 -0.86
C LEU A 25 -16.93 -2.51 -0.93
N GLY A 26 -15.80 -3.20 -1.10
CA GLY A 26 -15.71 -4.66 -1.11
C GLY A 26 -16.17 -5.33 -2.42
N ARG A 27 -16.53 -4.52 -3.42
CA ARG A 27 -16.88 -4.89 -4.80
C ARG A 27 -16.48 -3.72 -5.72
N PRO A 28 -16.41 -3.90 -7.05
CA PRO A 28 -16.19 -2.78 -7.95
C PRO A 28 -17.42 -1.86 -8.00
N ILE A 29 -17.20 -0.62 -8.39
CA ILE A 29 -18.26 0.28 -8.87
C ILE A 29 -18.74 -0.25 -10.23
N LEU A 30 -20.05 -0.42 -10.38
CA LEU A 30 -20.66 -0.94 -11.61
C LEU A 30 -21.48 0.15 -12.29
N LEU A 31 -21.11 0.49 -13.52
CA LEU A 31 -21.73 1.58 -14.28
C LEU A 31 -22.43 1.05 -15.53
N VAL A 32 -23.71 1.40 -15.70
CA VAL A 32 -24.45 1.22 -16.96
C VAL A 32 -25.68 2.13 -17.00
N GLU A 33 -25.98 2.63 -18.19
CA GLU A 33 -27.04 3.59 -18.44
C GLU A 33 -27.92 3.13 -19.61
N PRO A 34 -28.67 2.01 -19.49
CA PRO A 34 -29.44 1.49 -20.61
C PRO A 34 -30.68 2.35 -20.87
N PRO A 35 -31.19 2.38 -22.11
CA PRO A 35 -32.45 3.03 -22.41
C PRO A 35 -33.62 2.28 -21.75
N LYS A 36 -34.63 3.02 -21.31
CA LYS A 36 -35.84 2.44 -20.71
C LYS A 36 -36.56 1.55 -21.72
N LYS A 37 -37.00 0.39 -21.25
CA LYS A 37 -37.72 -0.58 -22.09
C LYS A 37 -38.98 0.03 -22.72
N GLY A 38 -39.07 -0.04 -24.05
CA GLY A 38 -40.21 0.47 -24.81
C GLY A 38 -40.25 2.00 -24.97
N VAL A 39 -39.17 2.71 -24.62
CA VAL A 39 -39.02 4.15 -24.82
C VAL A 39 -37.97 4.38 -25.90
N ASP A 40 -38.28 5.24 -26.87
CA ASP A 40 -37.30 5.64 -27.89
C ASP A 40 -36.19 6.48 -27.24
N PRO A 41 -34.91 6.06 -27.32
CA PRO A 41 -33.84 6.73 -26.61
C PRO A 41 -33.48 8.08 -27.23
N VAL A 42 -33.41 9.11 -26.40
CA VAL A 42 -32.82 10.41 -26.78
C VAL A 42 -31.33 10.36 -26.50
N GLN A 43 -30.49 10.71 -27.48
CA GLN A 43 -29.04 10.75 -27.27
C GLN A 43 -28.63 11.90 -26.34
N LYS A 44 -27.64 11.64 -25.48
CA LYS A 44 -27.01 12.68 -24.65
C LYS A 44 -26.38 13.74 -25.56
N PRO A 45 -26.40 15.04 -25.19
CA PRO A 45 -25.71 16.05 -25.96
C PRO A 45 -24.23 15.70 -26.15
N ALA A 46 -23.72 15.89 -27.36
CA ALA A 46 -22.31 15.70 -27.64
C ALA A 46 -21.45 16.68 -26.81
N TRP A 47 -20.24 16.26 -26.49
CA TRP A 47 -19.26 17.13 -25.85
C TRP A 47 -19.02 18.38 -26.73
N GLY A 48 -18.93 19.56 -26.13
CA GLY A 48 -18.73 20.83 -26.83
C GLY A 48 -19.96 21.37 -27.58
N ALA A 49 -21.13 20.71 -27.51
CA ALA A 49 -22.33 21.15 -28.24
C ALA A 49 -22.73 22.61 -27.94
N ALA A 50 -22.46 23.10 -26.72
CA ALA A 50 -22.74 24.47 -26.29
C ALA A 50 -21.90 25.53 -27.02
N LEU A 51 -20.89 25.13 -27.79
CA LEU A 51 -20.13 26.08 -28.60
C LEU A 51 -21.02 26.79 -29.63
N SER A 52 -21.99 26.07 -30.22
CA SER A 52 -22.75 26.51 -31.38
C SER A 52 -24.27 26.43 -31.25
N HIS A 53 -24.79 25.91 -30.13
CA HIS A 53 -26.23 25.76 -29.90
C HIS A 53 -26.70 26.53 -28.67
N ASP A 54 -28.02 26.73 -28.57
CA ASP A 54 -28.63 27.37 -27.39
C ASP A 54 -28.47 26.51 -26.13
N TYR A 55 -28.09 27.15 -25.02
CA TYR A 55 -27.84 26.46 -23.76
C TYR A 55 -29.09 25.82 -23.19
N GLY A 56 -30.25 26.45 -23.35
CA GLY A 56 -31.52 25.93 -22.88
C GLY A 56 -31.90 24.63 -23.58
N GLU A 57 -31.78 24.61 -24.91
CA GLU A 57 -32.08 23.46 -25.76
C GLU A 57 -31.17 22.26 -25.46
N ILE A 58 -29.87 22.50 -25.28
CA ILE A 58 -28.90 21.46 -24.93
C ILE A 58 -29.22 20.84 -23.57
N VAL A 59 -29.50 21.68 -22.57
CA VAL A 59 -29.85 21.18 -21.24
C VAL A 59 -31.18 20.43 -21.27
N ASP A 60 -32.16 20.87 -22.07
CA ASP A 60 -33.41 20.12 -22.27
C ASP A 60 -33.17 18.78 -22.97
N GLN A 61 -32.23 18.70 -23.90
CA GLN A 61 -31.82 17.42 -24.48
C GLN A 61 -31.17 16.51 -23.43
N ALA A 62 -30.29 17.03 -22.57
CA ALA A 62 -29.69 16.25 -21.48
C ALA A 62 -30.75 15.71 -20.51
N LEU A 63 -31.75 16.52 -20.16
CA LEU A 63 -32.87 16.10 -19.31
C LEU A 63 -33.73 15.04 -20.00
N ARG A 64 -34.06 15.20 -21.28
CA ARG A 64 -34.78 14.18 -22.07
C ARG A 64 -33.98 12.87 -22.22
N TRP A 65 -32.66 12.95 -22.35
CA TRP A 65 -31.80 11.77 -22.30
C TRP A 65 -31.97 11.05 -20.96
N ALA A 66 -31.87 11.76 -19.83
CA ALA A 66 -32.08 11.17 -18.52
C ALA A 66 -33.50 10.65 -18.29
N GLU A 67 -34.52 11.28 -18.88
CA GLU A 67 -35.90 10.79 -18.86
C GLU A 67 -36.08 9.47 -19.62
N THR A 68 -35.28 9.24 -20.67
CA THR A 68 -35.37 8.04 -21.52
C THR A 68 -34.44 6.91 -21.11
N HIS A 69 -33.54 7.11 -20.15
CA HIS A 69 -32.55 6.12 -19.70
C HIS A 69 -32.76 5.72 -18.23
N GLU A 70 -32.34 4.51 -17.89
CA GLU A 70 -32.16 4.08 -16.50
C GLU A 70 -30.70 4.26 -16.09
N PHE A 71 -30.48 4.60 -14.82
CA PHE A 71 -29.16 4.64 -14.20
C PHE A 71 -29.10 3.48 -13.23
N LEU A 72 -28.31 2.45 -13.54
CA LEU A 72 -28.28 1.20 -12.79
C LEU A 72 -26.95 1.03 -12.04
N GLY A 73 -26.93 0.15 -11.05
CA GLY A 73 -25.74 -0.10 -10.23
C GLY A 73 -25.35 1.16 -9.46
N ASP A 74 -24.12 1.63 -9.63
CA ASP A 74 -23.59 2.83 -8.99
C ASP A 74 -23.52 4.03 -9.95
N SER A 75 -24.12 3.93 -11.14
CA SER A 75 -24.21 5.05 -12.08
C SER A 75 -25.00 6.21 -11.48
N VAL A 76 -24.42 7.40 -11.59
CA VAL A 76 -24.98 8.67 -11.15
C VAL A 76 -25.44 9.44 -12.38
N PRO A 77 -26.69 9.91 -12.44
CA PRO A 77 -27.14 10.66 -13.60
C PRO A 77 -26.54 12.06 -13.61
N PHE A 78 -25.78 12.40 -14.65
CA PHE A 78 -25.04 13.66 -14.68
C PHE A 78 -24.94 14.35 -16.04
N TYR A 79 -24.80 15.68 -16.01
CA TYR A 79 -24.47 16.49 -17.18
C TYR A 79 -23.60 17.70 -16.77
N LEU A 80 -22.40 17.77 -17.33
CA LEU A 80 -21.40 18.80 -16.99
C LEU A 80 -21.36 19.92 -18.04
N PRO A 81 -20.98 21.15 -17.65
CA PRO A 81 -20.70 22.21 -18.60
C PRO A 81 -19.53 21.81 -19.51
N SER A 82 -19.74 21.85 -20.83
CA SER A 82 -18.73 21.55 -21.85
C SER A 82 -18.88 22.53 -23.01
N LEU A 83 -17.79 23.21 -23.38
CA LEU A 83 -17.82 24.30 -24.35
C LEU A 83 -16.71 24.18 -25.40
N ILE A 84 -15.44 24.12 -24.97
CA ILE A 84 -14.23 24.03 -25.81
C ILE A 84 -13.16 23.23 -25.07
N ILE A 85 -12.10 22.82 -25.78
CA ILE A 85 -11.03 21.96 -25.22
C ILE A 85 -10.12 22.87 -24.38
N ASP A 86 -9.55 23.92 -24.99
CA ASP A 86 -8.66 24.91 -24.35
C ASP A 86 -9.40 25.95 -23.47
N LEU A 87 -10.26 25.48 -22.55
CA LEU A 87 -10.97 26.35 -21.60
C LEU A 87 -10.01 27.10 -20.66
N MET A 88 -9.02 26.42 -20.08
CA MET A 88 -8.09 27.07 -19.15
C MET A 88 -7.27 28.16 -19.87
N PRO A 89 -6.62 27.92 -21.03
CA PRO A 89 -5.99 28.98 -21.81
C PRO A 89 -6.94 30.12 -22.20
N ALA A 90 -8.19 29.81 -22.58
CA ALA A 90 -9.20 30.83 -22.90
C ALA A 90 -9.53 31.75 -21.71
N PHE A 91 -9.57 31.21 -20.50
CA PHE A 91 -9.76 31.97 -19.27
C PHE A 91 -8.51 32.79 -18.89
N LEU A 92 -7.35 32.45 -19.43
CA LEU A 92 -6.10 33.20 -19.29
C LEU A 92 -5.89 34.24 -20.41
N GLY A 93 -6.86 34.39 -21.30
CA GLY A 93 -6.87 35.41 -22.36
C GLY A 93 -6.43 34.93 -23.74
N ALA A 94 -6.26 33.61 -23.95
CA ALA A 94 -5.94 33.09 -25.28
C ALA A 94 -7.12 33.24 -26.26
N ASP A 95 -6.80 33.60 -27.50
CA ASP A 95 -7.73 33.46 -28.62
C ASP A 95 -7.93 31.98 -28.95
N ILE A 96 -9.17 31.60 -29.23
CA ILE A 96 -9.53 30.21 -29.57
C ILE A 96 -9.93 30.14 -31.03
N HIS A 97 -9.35 29.20 -31.77
CA HIS A 97 -9.71 28.92 -33.14
C HIS A 97 -10.33 27.53 -33.26
N SER A 98 -11.27 27.38 -34.17
CA SER A 98 -11.97 26.12 -34.43
C SER A 98 -11.36 25.41 -35.63
N ILE A 99 -11.14 24.11 -35.50
CA ILE A 99 -10.70 23.20 -36.55
C ILE A 99 -11.85 22.24 -36.84
N ARG A 100 -12.20 22.06 -38.11
CA ARG A 100 -13.25 21.12 -38.48
C ARG A 100 -12.62 19.75 -38.73
N GLU A 101 -12.91 18.83 -37.83
CA GLU A 101 -12.47 17.45 -37.90
C GLU A 101 -13.56 16.54 -38.49
N THR A 102 -13.19 15.31 -38.84
CA THR A 102 -14.13 14.29 -39.33
C THR A 102 -15.18 13.89 -38.29
N TRP A 103 -14.86 14.05 -37.01
CA TRP A 103 -15.71 13.70 -35.87
C TRP A 103 -16.43 14.91 -35.23
N GLY A 104 -16.09 16.15 -35.61
CA GLY A 104 -16.69 17.34 -35.01
C GLY A 104 -15.95 18.65 -35.24
N THR A 105 -16.15 19.60 -34.33
CA THR A 105 -15.38 20.85 -34.27
C THR A 105 -14.45 20.77 -33.08
N ASP A 106 -13.16 20.76 -33.37
CA ASP A 106 -12.08 20.84 -32.40
C ASP A 106 -11.72 22.31 -32.16
N THR A 107 -11.18 22.66 -31.00
CA THR A 107 -10.88 24.05 -30.61
C THR A 107 -9.56 24.14 -29.87
N HIS A 108 -8.67 24.96 -30.41
CA HIS A 108 -7.32 25.14 -29.86
C HIS A 108 -7.03 26.61 -29.57
N ALA A 109 -6.26 26.84 -28.51
CA ALA A 109 -5.68 28.13 -28.22
C ALA A 109 -4.66 28.49 -29.28
N LYS A 110 -4.65 29.78 -29.63
CA LYS A 110 -3.56 30.36 -30.39
C LYS A 110 -2.48 30.80 -29.39
N PRO A 111 -1.26 30.23 -29.46
CA PRO A 111 -0.17 30.68 -28.60
C PRO A 111 0.10 32.18 -28.78
N PHE A 112 0.32 32.88 -27.68
CA PHE A 112 0.59 34.32 -27.66
C PHE A 112 1.75 34.72 -26.74
N ILE A 113 2.28 33.80 -25.94
CA ILE A 113 3.42 34.07 -25.06
C ILE A 113 4.72 34.01 -25.87
N GLU A 114 5.36 35.17 -26.07
CA GLU A 114 6.65 35.27 -26.74
C GLU A 114 7.84 35.10 -25.78
N ASP A 115 7.76 35.68 -24.58
CA ASP A 115 8.78 35.64 -23.53
C ASP A 115 8.18 35.29 -22.16
N LEU A 116 8.64 34.19 -21.57
CA LEU A 116 8.18 33.69 -20.27
C LEU A 116 8.57 34.61 -19.10
N ASN A 117 9.64 35.40 -19.24
CA ASN A 117 10.16 36.21 -18.12
C ASN A 117 9.37 37.50 -17.90
N SER A 118 8.72 38.00 -18.94
CA SER A 118 8.01 39.29 -18.92
C SER A 118 6.48 39.15 -19.00
N THR A 119 5.96 37.98 -19.37
CA THR A 119 4.52 37.77 -19.51
C THR A 119 3.85 37.52 -18.15
N GLU A 120 2.81 38.30 -17.85
CA GLU A 120 1.91 38.06 -16.72
C GLU A 120 0.79 37.09 -17.13
N ILE A 121 0.67 35.96 -16.45
CA ILE A 121 -0.39 34.96 -16.65
C ILE A 121 -1.35 35.05 -15.47
N LYS A 122 -2.61 35.37 -15.72
CA LYS A 122 -3.63 35.51 -14.68
C LYS A 122 -5.01 35.16 -15.20
N PHE A 123 -5.92 34.90 -14.26
CA PHE A 123 -7.32 34.67 -14.60
C PHE A 123 -7.99 35.96 -15.09
N CYS A 124 -8.43 35.96 -16.34
CA CYS A 124 -9.13 37.06 -16.99
C CYS A 124 -10.64 36.89 -16.81
N ARG A 125 -11.19 37.48 -15.73
CA ARG A 125 -12.64 37.41 -15.41
C ARG A 125 -13.54 38.07 -16.44
N ASP A 126 -13.00 38.95 -17.28
CA ASP A 126 -13.66 39.61 -18.39
C ASP A 126 -13.49 38.86 -19.72
N SER A 127 -12.86 37.67 -19.72
CA SER A 127 -12.77 36.81 -20.89
C SER A 127 -14.18 36.47 -21.40
N PRO A 128 -14.46 36.65 -22.70
CA PRO A 128 -15.73 36.24 -23.30
C PRO A 128 -16.03 34.75 -23.09
N TRP A 129 -14.99 33.93 -22.97
CA TRP A 129 -15.13 32.50 -22.71
C TRP A 129 -15.56 32.21 -21.28
N TRP A 130 -15.05 32.97 -20.31
CA TRP A 130 -15.51 32.88 -18.93
C TRP A 130 -16.99 33.28 -18.81
N GLU A 131 -17.39 34.39 -19.41
CA GLU A 131 -18.79 34.82 -19.42
C GLU A 131 -19.72 33.74 -20.03
N ARG A 132 -19.33 33.17 -21.18
CA ARG A 132 -20.08 32.09 -21.83
C ARG A 132 -20.18 30.85 -20.95
N TRP A 133 -19.07 30.45 -20.31
CA TRP A 133 -19.05 29.29 -19.42
C TRP A 133 -19.94 29.51 -18.20
N VAL A 134 -19.88 30.69 -17.56
CA VAL A 134 -20.76 31.05 -16.42
C VAL A 134 -22.23 30.99 -16.82
N ARG A 135 -22.60 31.55 -17.99
CA ARG A 135 -23.98 31.50 -18.48
C ARG A 135 -24.47 30.07 -18.72
N LEU A 136 -23.62 29.19 -19.24
CA LEU A 136 -23.92 27.77 -19.41
C LEU A 136 -24.08 27.08 -18.05
N ALA A 137 -23.13 27.27 -17.13
CA ALA A 137 -23.14 26.70 -15.79
C ALA A 137 -24.41 27.10 -15.00
N GLU A 138 -24.79 28.38 -15.05
CA GLU A 138 -26.02 28.86 -14.44
C GLU A 138 -27.28 28.27 -15.10
N CYS A 139 -27.27 28.10 -16.42
CA CYS A 139 -28.38 27.44 -17.13
C CYS A 139 -28.56 26.00 -16.67
N ILE A 140 -27.45 25.24 -16.61
CA ILE A 140 -27.42 23.85 -16.14
C ILE A 140 -27.92 23.80 -14.69
N LYS A 141 -27.34 24.58 -13.79
CA LYS A 141 -27.75 24.63 -12.38
C LYS A 141 -29.25 24.87 -12.23
N ARG A 142 -29.80 25.89 -12.89
CA ARG A 142 -31.24 26.23 -12.78
C ARG A 142 -32.15 25.09 -13.21
N LYS A 143 -31.76 24.31 -14.23
CA LYS A 143 -32.62 23.27 -14.82
C LYS A 143 -32.35 21.86 -14.27
N CYS A 144 -31.16 21.60 -13.74
CA CYS A 144 -30.71 20.27 -13.29
C CYS A 144 -30.73 20.08 -11.77
N ALA A 145 -30.80 21.15 -10.97
CA ALA A 145 -30.83 21.06 -9.50
C ALA A 145 -31.91 20.07 -9.00
N GLY A 146 -31.48 19.09 -8.21
CA GLY A 146 -32.34 18.01 -7.68
C GLY A 146 -32.74 16.95 -8.71
N ARG A 147 -32.32 17.07 -9.97
CA ARG A 147 -32.64 16.14 -11.06
C ARG A 147 -31.44 15.28 -11.46
N LEU A 148 -30.29 15.93 -11.67
CA LEU A 148 -29.02 15.36 -12.10
C LEU A 148 -27.87 15.97 -11.29
N ILE A 149 -26.71 15.30 -11.25
CA ILE A 149 -25.46 15.94 -10.83
C ILE A 149 -24.91 16.79 -11.97
N PHE A 150 -24.45 17.99 -11.63
CA PHE A 150 -23.89 18.94 -12.58
C PHE A 150 -22.59 19.61 -12.08
N GLY A 151 -22.18 19.31 -10.84
CA GLY A 151 -20.95 19.80 -10.27
C GLY A 151 -19.72 19.15 -10.92
N THR A 152 -18.74 19.96 -11.28
CA THR A 152 -17.38 19.54 -11.61
C THR A 152 -16.41 20.44 -10.86
N ALA A 153 -15.34 19.86 -10.32
CA ALA A 153 -14.27 20.62 -9.69
C ALA A 153 -13.12 20.93 -10.67
N GLN A 154 -13.11 20.31 -11.85
CA GLN A 154 -12.09 20.51 -12.87
C GLN A 154 -12.68 20.27 -14.28
N PRO A 155 -13.24 21.29 -14.93
CA PRO A 155 -13.83 21.15 -16.26
C PRO A 155 -12.82 21.20 -17.42
N TYR A 156 -11.53 21.33 -17.12
CA TYR A 156 -10.46 21.57 -18.09
C TYR A 156 -9.15 20.91 -17.65
N TYR A 157 -8.26 20.62 -18.61
CA TYR A 157 -6.88 20.25 -18.32
C TYR A 157 -6.06 21.48 -17.92
N ASN A 158 -4.96 21.23 -17.23
CA ASN A 158 -4.13 22.25 -16.62
C ASN A 158 -2.63 21.90 -16.81
N ASN A 159 -1.75 22.45 -15.99
CA ASN A 159 -0.34 22.09 -15.95
C ASN A 159 0.41 22.45 -17.25
N LEU A 160 1.38 21.64 -17.68
CA LEU A 160 2.15 21.87 -18.90
C LEU A 160 1.27 21.94 -20.15
N ASP A 161 0.08 21.32 -20.16
CA ASP A 161 -0.85 21.43 -21.29
C ASP A 161 -1.31 22.88 -21.49
N THR A 162 -1.63 23.57 -20.39
CA THR A 162 -2.00 25.00 -20.44
C THR A 162 -0.81 25.85 -20.88
N LEU A 163 0.38 25.59 -20.35
CA LEU A 163 1.57 26.36 -20.75
C LEU A 163 1.90 26.13 -22.23
N ALA A 164 1.82 24.90 -22.71
CA ALA A 164 2.00 24.52 -24.11
C ALA A 164 0.99 25.21 -25.03
N ALA A 165 -0.27 25.31 -24.63
CA ALA A 165 -1.31 26.01 -25.38
C ALA A 165 -1.04 27.53 -25.48
N LEU A 166 -0.48 28.14 -24.43
CA LEU A 166 -0.15 29.56 -24.39
C LEU A 166 1.17 29.92 -25.08
N ARG A 167 2.18 29.04 -24.99
CA ARG A 167 3.56 29.25 -25.46
C ARG A 167 3.88 28.60 -26.80
N GLY A 168 3.21 27.50 -27.10
CA GLY A 168 3.50 26.61 -28.23
C GLY A 168 4.39 25.43 -27.81
N ASN A 169 4.06 24.24 -28.31
CA ASN A 169 4.75 22.99 -27.93
C ASN A 169 6.26 23.02 -28.19
N VAL A 170 6.68 23.46 -29.38
CA VAL A 170 8.10 23.48 -29.78
C VAL A 170 8.89 24.46 -28.92
N GLN A 171 8.33 25.65 -28.71
CA GLN A 171 8.96 26.68 -27.91
C GLN A 171 9.12 26.23 -26.45
N LEU A 172 8.06 25.67 -25.86
CA LEU A 172 8.12 25.17 -24.48
C LEU A 172 9.17 24.07 -24.30
N MET A 173 9.29 23.14 -25.25
CA MET A 173 10.33 22.10 -25.20
C MET A 173 11.75 22.70 -25.22
N THR A 174 11.98 23.77 -25.99
CA THR A 174 13.25 24.49 -25.98
C THR A 174 13.45 25.25 -24.67
N ASP A 175 12.39 25.83 -24.12
CA ASP A 175 12.45 26.63 -22.88
C ASP A 175 12.87 25.79 -21.66
N PHE A 176 12.64 24.46 -21.63
CA PHE A 176 13.17 23.61 -20.55
C PHE A 176 14.70 23.65 -20.43
N TYR A 177 15.40 23.85 -21.55
CA TYR A 177 16.86 23.95 -21.57
C TYR A 177 17.34 25.39 -21.48
N ASP A 178 16.72 26.28 -22.26
CA ASP A 178 17.20 27.65 -22.44
C ASP A 178 16.68 28.61 -21.35
N ASN A 179 15.53 28.31 -20.75
CA ASN A 179 14.88 29.15 -19.74
C ASN A 179 14.02 28.37 -18.72
N PRO A 180 14.59 27.40 -17.97
CA PRO A 180 13.84 26.59 -17.01
C PRO A 180 13.20 27.43 -15.89
N ASP A 181 13.86 28.51 -15.45
CA ASP A 181 13.32 29.42 -14.43
C ASP A 181 12.04 30.12 -14.92
N GLY A 182 12.02 30.55 -16.18
CA GLY A 182 10.83 31.14 -16.82
C GLY A 182 9.67 30.14 -16.89
N VAL A 183 9.95 28.87 -17.19
CA VAL A 183 8.94 27.80 -17.15
C VAL A 183 8.36 27.66 -15.74
N HIS A 184 9.20 27.57 -14.70
CA HIS A 184 8.70 27.48 -13.32
C HIS A 184 7.92 28.71 -12.90
N GLN A 185 8.33 29.92 -13.31
CA GLN A 185 7.60 31.15 -13.02
C GLN A 185 6.23 31.16 -13.69
N ALA A 186 6.14 30.75 -14.95
CA ALA A 186 4.87 30.64 -15.67
C ALA A 186 3.94 29.59 -15.03
N MET A 187 4.47 28.42 -14.68
CA MET A 187 3.70 27.36 -14.03
C MET A 187 3.12 27.80 -12.68
N LYS A 188 3.86 28.54 -11.86
CA LYS A 188 3.35 29.11 -10.59
C LYS A 188 2.19 30.08 -10.83
N GLN A 189 2.28 30.91 -11.87
CA GLN A 189 1.21 31.83 -12.24
C GLN A 189 -0.03 31.08 -12.73
N ILE A 190 0.15 30.05 -13.58
CA ILE A 190 -0.93 29.17 -14.04
C ILE A 190 -1.60 28.48 -12.85
N MET A 191 -0.84 27.91 -11.90
CA MET A 191 -1.42 27.26 -10.72
C MET A 191 -2.22 28.23 -9.84
N THR A 192 -1.77 29.48 -9.74
CA THR A 192 -2.48 30.53 -9.00
C THR A 192 -3.81 30.88 -9.68
N ALA A 193 -3.78 31.13 -11.00
CA ALA A 193 -5.00 31.40 -11.76
C ALA A 193 -5.96 30.19 -11.77
N HIS A 194 -5.42 28.98 -11.91
CA HIS A 194 -6.18 27.73 -11.85
C HIS A 194 -6.94 27.59 -10.53
N ALA A 195 -6.28 27.89 -9.41
CA ALA A 195 -6.91 27.89 -8.09
C ALA A 195 -8.10 28.86 -8.02
N GLU A 196 -7.94 30.09 -8.53
CA GLU A 196 -9.01 31.08 -8.55
C GLU A 196 -10.20 30.66 -9.43
N VAL A 197 -9.93 30.14 -10.63
CA VAL A 197 -10.98 29.64 -11.54
C VAL A 197 -11.74 28.49 -10.88
N MET A 198 -11.02 27.54 -10.29
CA MET A 198 -11.63 26.39 -9.61
C MET A 198 -12.54 26.83 -8.46
N ASP A 199 -12.12 27.80 -7.65
CA ASP A 199 -12.92 28.29 -6.52
C ASP A 199 -14.23 28.93 -7.02
N GLU A 200 -14.19 29.66 -8.14
CA GLU A 200 -15.41 30.19 -8.78
C GLU A 200 -16.28 29.11 -9.40
N VAL A 201 -15.69 28.13 -10.10
CA VAL A 201 -16.39 26.98 -10.69
C VAL A 201 -17.15 26.21 -9.61
N CYS A 202 -16.46 25.86 -8.51
CA CYS A 202 -17.05 25.12 -7.39
C CYS A 202 -18.17 25.92 -6.73
N ARG A 203 -18.00 27.24 -6.59
CA ARG A 203 -19.01 28.14 -6.03
C ARG A 203 -20.25 28.24 -6.93
N ILE A 204 -20.08 28.43 -8.23
CA ILE A 204 -21.20 28.57 -9.18
C ILE A 204 -22.00 27.27 -9.25
N LEU A 205 -21.33 26.13 -9.31
CA LEU A 205 -21.95 24.80 -9.41
C LEU A 205 -22.35 24.21 -8.06
N GLU A 206 -22.16 24.92 -6.95
CA GLU A 206 -22.53 24.48 -5.59
C GLU A 206 -21.98 23.09 -5.25
N VAL A 207 -20.69 22.86 -5.54
CA VAL A 207 -20.04 21.55 -5.35
C VAL A 207 -20.13 21.07 -3.90
N GLU A 208 -20.11 21.97 -2.91
CA GLU A 208 -20.28 21.59 -1.50
C GLU A 208 -21.68 21.03 -1.17
N GLU A 209 -22.71 21.39 -1.95
CA GLU A 209 -24.08 20.96 -1.74
C GLU A 209 -24.43 19.70 -2.54
N TYR A 210 -24.03 19.67 -3.82
CA TYR A 210 -24.38 18.59 -4.76
C TYR A 210 -23.28 17.54 -4.91
N GLY A 211 -22.05 17.84 -4.47
CA GLY A 211 -20.86 17.10 -4.85
C GLY A 211 -20.43 17.42 -6.27
N SER A 212 -19.47 16.65 -6.77
CA SER A 212 -19.03 16.74 -8.15
C SER A 212 -18.76 15.37 -8.76
N VAL A 213 -18.73 15.35 -10.08
CA VAL A 213 -18.53 14.16 -10.87
C VAL A 213 -17.48 14.42 -11.95
N THR A 214 -16.66 13.41 -12.24
CA THR A 214 -15.71 13.49 -13.35
C THR A 214 -16.40 13.33 -14.71
N GLY A 215 -15.67 13.58 -15.79
CA GLY A 215 -16.16 13.33 -17.15
C GLY A 215 -16.56 11.87 -17.40
N HIS A 216 -16.01 10.93 -16.60
CA HIS A 216 -16.30 9.50 -16.65
C HIS A 216 -17.42 9.05 -15.71
N GLY A 217 -18.08 9.97 -15.01
CA GLY A 217 -19.18 9.65 -14.10
C GLY A 217 -18.75 9.30 -12.68
N PHE A 218 -17.52 9.62 -12.26
CA PHE A 218 -17.04 9.25 -10.93
C PHE A 218 -17.42 10.31 -9.91
N TYR A 219 -18.35 9.96 -9.03
CA TYR A 219 -18.95 10.90 -8.10
C TYR A 219 -18.18 10.98 -6.78
N ALA A 220 -18.08 12.19 -6.21
CA ALA A 220 -17.69 12.42 -4.83
C ALA A 220 -18.55 13.53 -4.20
N ASP A 221 -18.74 13.49 -2.88
CA ASP A 221 -19.42 14.58 -2.15
C ASP A 221 -18.68 15.90 -2.20
N GLY A 222 -17.36 15.83 -2.38
CA GLY A 222 -16.49 16.99 -2.50
C GLY A 222 -16.05 17.19 -3.94
N LYS A 223 -14.77 17.51 -4.10
CA LYS A 223 -14.15 17.85 -5.38
C LYS A 223 -13.56 16.59 -6.03
N ALA A 224 -14.27 16.06 -7.01
CA ALA A 224 -13.85 15.01 -7.92
C ALA A 224 -13.22 15.62 -9.17
N ALA A 225 -12.09 15.06 -9.60
CA ALA A 225 -11.31 15.61 -10.68
C ALA A 225 -10.60 14.52 -11.50
N THR A 226 -10.28 14.89 -12.74
CA THR A 226 -9.52 14.08 -13.68
C THR A 226 -8.29 14.85 -14.19
N PRO A 227 -7.28 15.09 -13.34
CA PRO A 227 -6.04 15.75 -13.77
C PRO A 227 -5.32 14.94 -14.83
N GLN A 228 -4.61 15.65 -15.70
CA GLN A 228 -3.83 15.08 -16.79
C GLN A 228 -2.62 15.97 -17.11
N CYS A 229 -1.71 15.44 -17.92
CA CYS A 229 -0.58 16.17 -18.48
C CYS A 229 -0.18 15.51 -19.80
N ASP A 230 -0.96 15.76 -20.85
CA ASP A 230 -0.78 15.10 -22.15
C ASP A 230 0.55 15.51 -22.80
N PHE A 231 1.01 16.73 -22.53
CA PHE A 231 2.32 17.24 -22.92
C PHE A 231 3.47 16.34 -22.43
N GLY A 232 3.24 15.57 -21.36
CA GLY A 232 4.15 14.54 -20.87
C GLY A 232 4.57 13.53 -21.93
N TYR A 233 3.74 13.31 -22.96
CA TYR A 233 4.05 12.46 -24.11
C TYR A 233 5.33 12.88 -24.84
N ASN A 234 5.62 14.20 -24.87
CA ASN A 234 6.74 14.76 -25.62
C ASN A 234 8.06 14.77 -24.85
N ILE A 235 8.06 14.43 -23.56
CA ILE A 235 9.21 14.61 -22.67
C ILE A 235 9.58 13.34 -21.92
N GLY A 236 10.87 13.22 -21.58
CA GLY A 236 11.37 12.16 -20.72
C GLY A 236 11.03 12.36 -19.24
N LYS A 237 11.21 11.29 -18.45
CA LYS A 237 10.87 11.27 -17.02
C LYS A 237 11.52 12.40 -16.21
N GLU A 238 12.78 12.76 -16.50
CA GLU A 238 13.51 13.80 -15.78
C GLU A 238 12.82 15.16 -15.88
N HIS A 239 12.46 15.59 -17.09
CA HIS A 239 11.71 16.83 -17.28
C HIS A 239 10.28 16.75 -16.74
N PHE A 240 9.63 15.59 -16.83
CA PHE A 240 8.30 15.44 -16.24
C PHE A 240 8.35 15.61 -14.71
N ASP A 241 9.32 14.98 -14.05
CA ASP A 241 9.51 15.08 -12.60
C ASP A 241 9.87 16.49 -12.15
N GLU A 242 10.57 17.27 -12.99
CA GLU A 242 10.95 18.66 -12.69
C GLU A 242 9.82 19.65 -13.00
N PHE A 243 9.24 19.60 -14.20
CA PHE A 243 8.36 20.66 -14.72
C PHE A 243 6.87 20.33 -14.67
N ALA A 244 6.47 19.06 -14.54
CA ALA A 244 5.05 18.68 -14.46
C ALA A 244 4.65 18.24 -13.04
N LEU A 245 5.40 17.29 -12.47
CA LEU A 245 5.05 16.57 -11.25
C LEU A 245 4.83 17.47 -10.01
N PRO A 246 5.65 18.50 -9.73
CA PRO A 246 5.44 19.35 -8.55
C PRO A 246 4.13 20.14 -8.65
N TYR A 247 3.79 20.60 -9.85
CA TYR A 247 2.57 21.35 -10.10
C TYR A 247 1.35 20.44 -10.20
N LEU A 248 1.52 19.20 -10.70
CA LEU A 248 0.47 18.17 -10.62
C LEU A 248 0.14 17.89 -9.16
N ARG A 249 1.14 17.76 -8.29
CA ARG A 249 0.91 17.57 -6.84
C ARG A 249 0.18 18.77 -6.23
N GLN A 250 0.58 20.01 -6.57
CA GLN A 250 -0.11 21.22 -6.12
C GLN A 250 -1.57 21.28 -6.58
N GLU A 251 -1.84 20.91 -7.82
CA GLU A 251 -3.18 20.84 -8.39
C GLU A 251 -4.03 19.77 -7.70
N ILE A 252 -3.51 18.55 -7.62
CA ILE A 252 -4.16 17.37 -7.04
C ILE A 252 -4.47 17.55 -5.55
N ASP A 253 -3.63 18.28 -4.81
CA ASP A 253 -3.84 18.53 -3.38
C ASP A 253 -5.14 19.29 -3.08
N ARG A 254 -5.75 19.93 -4.08
CA ARG A 254 -7.03 20.65 -3.94
C ARG A 254 -8.27 19.76 -4.08
N PHE A 255 -8.10 18.51 -4.52
CA PHE A 255 -9.20 17.59 -4.77
C PHE A 255 -9.34 16.53 -3.67
N ASP A 256 -10.54 15.98 -3.53
CA ASP A 256 -10.89 14.95 -2.55
C ASP A 256 -10.83 13.55 -3.18
N ALA A 257 -11.25 13.46 -4.44
CA ALA A 257 -11.29 12.24 -5.23
C ALA A 257 -10.62 12.46 -6.58
N VAL A 258 -9.55 11.71 -6.85
CA VAL A 258 -8.75 11.88 -8.08
C VAL A 258 -8.63 10.56 -8.81
N GLU A 259 -9.14 10.57 -10.04
CA GLU A 259 -8.67 9.70 -11.11
C GLU A 259 -7.64 10.46 -11.95
N TYR A 260 -6.52 9.86 -12.30
CA TYR A 260 -5.55 10.48 -13.19
C TYR A 260 -5.71 9.93 -14.60
N HIS A 261 -5.86 10.80 -15.60
CA HIS A 261 -5.91 10.43 -17.01
C HIS A 261 -4.50 10.16 -17.53
N LEU A 262 -4.22 8.90 -17.84
CA LEU A 262 -2.97 8.46 -18.42
C LEU A 262 -3.21 8.19 -19.91
N ASP A 263 -2.91 9.18 -20.75
CA ASP A 263 -3.16 9.11 -22.19
C ASP A 263 -1.92 8.77 -23.02
N GLY A 264 -2.03 7.67 -23.75
CA GLY A 264 -1.08 7.29 -24.76
C GLY A 264 0.22 6.68 -24.23
N LEU A 265 0.87 5.96 -25.13
CA LEU A 265 2.09 5.18 -24.86
C LEU A 265 3.23 6.00 -24.25
N GLY A 266 3.41 7.24 -24.71
CA GLY A 266 4.49 8.12 -24.25
C GLY A 266 4.37 8.48 -22.77
N ASN A 267 3.15 8.57 -22.24
CA ASN A 267 2.94 8.92 -20.83
C ASN A 267 3.15 7.76 -19.86
N ILE A 268 3.21 6.51 -20.34
CA ILE A 268 3.44 5.34 -19.46
C ILE A 268 4.74 5.48 -18.67
N THR A 269 5.79 6.08 -19.25
CA THR A 269 7.10 6.25 -18.58
C THR A 269 7.04 7.12 -17.32
N HIS A 270 5.95 7.87 -17.14
CA HIS A 270 5.73 8.76 -15.99
C HIS A 270 4.82 8.13 -14.93
N LEU A 271 4.30 6.91 -15.17
CA LEU A 271 3.31 6.24 -14.32
C LEU A 271 3.78 6.16 -12.86
N GLU A 272 4.99 5.67 -12.61
CA GLU A 272 5.54 5.53 -11.27
C GLU A 272 5.62 6.88 -10.55
N SER A 273 6.05 7.94 -11.25
CA SER A 273 6.12 9.30 -10.71
C SER A 273 4.74 9.82 -10.33
N ILE A 274 3.75 9.68 -11.21
CA ILE A 274 2.35 10.06 -10.94
C ILE A 274 1.81 9.28 -9.73
N CYS A 275 2.13 7.98 -9.63
CA CYS A 275 1.66 7.14 -8.54
C CYS A 275 2.24 7.51 -7.17
N THR A 276 3.33 8.29 -7.10
CA THR A 276 3.84 8.84 -5.83
C THR A 276 2.89 9.86 -5.19
N ILE A 277 1.92 10.38 -5.93
CA ILE A 277 0.91 11.31 -5.40
C ILE A 277 -0.18 10.48 -4.72
N ASP A 278 -0.22 10.50 -3.38
CA ASP A 278 -1.11 9.64 -2.58
C ASP A 278 -2.60 9.85 -2.87
N LYS A 279 -2.97 11.09 -3.21
CA LYS A 279 -4.35 11.46 -3.57
C LYS A 279 -4.79 10.93 -4.92
N VAL A 280 -3.88 10.58 -5.83
CA VAL A 280 -4.23 9.84 -7.04
C VAL A 280 -4.67 8.44 -6.60
N ARG A 281 -5.98 8.17 -6.64
CA ARG A 281 -6.56 6.90 -6.17
C ARG A 281 -6.83 5.93 -7.30
N VAL A 282 -7.10 6.43 -8.51
CA VAL A 282 -7.42 5.62 -9.69
C VAL A 282 -6.57 6.09 -10.86
N ILE A 283 -6.04 5.16 -11.65
CA ILE A 283 -5.45 5.47 -12.96
C ILE A 283 -6.45 5.09 -14.03
N GLN A 284 -6.74 6.05 -14.89
CA GLN A 284 -7.63 5.95 -16.02
C GLN A 284 -6.76 5.86 -17.28
N TRP A 285 -6.53 4.64 -17.77
CA TRP A 285 -5.64 4.38 -18.91
C TRP A 285 -6.37 4.49 -20.25
N VAL A 286 -5.79 5.24 -21.18
CA VAL A 286 -6.22 5.32 -22.58
C VAL A 286 -5.05 4.96 -23.50
N PRO A 287 -5.14 3.89 -24.31
CA PRO A 287 -4.03 3.46 -25.13
C PRO A 287 -3.82 4.29 -26.42
N GLY A 288 -4.70 5.27 -26.69
CA GLY A 288 -4.75 6.05 -27.93
C GLY A 288 -5.47 5.32 -29.07
N ALA A 289 -5.40 5.87 -30.28
CA ALA A 289 -6.09 5.35 -31.47
C ALA A 289 -5.31 4.24 -32.21
N GLY A 290 -5.98 3.56 -33.15
CA GLY A 290 -5.33 2.60 -34.06
C GLY A 290 -5.01 1.25 -33.42
N GLU A 291 -3.84 0.67 -33.74
CA GLU A 291 -3.40 -0.65 -33.27
C GLU A 291 -3.25 -0.75 -31.75
N SER A 292 -3.13 0.38 -31.04
CA SER A 292 -3.02 0.38 -29.57
C SER A 292 -4.32 -0.08 -28.88
N LEU A 293 -5.49 0.08 -29.52
CA LEU A 293 -6.78 -0.38 -28.98
C LEU A 293 -6.91 -1.90 -28.92
N SER A 294 -6.18 -2.63 -29.78
CA SER A 294 -6.24 -4.09 -29.87
C SER A 294 -5.12 -4.81 -29.10
N LYS A 295 -4.21 -4.06 -28.47
CA LYS A 295 -3.14 -4.63 -27.65
C LYS A 295 -3.65 -5.11 -26.29
N ASP A 296 -3.01 -6.15 -25.76
CA ASP A 296 -3.22 -6.59 -24.39
C ASP A 296 -2.44 -5.68 -23.41
N TRP A 297 -3.20 -4.93 -22.62
CA TRP A 297 -2.68 -4.02 -21.60
C TRP A 297 -2.70 -4.64 -20.19
N THR A 298 -2.96 -5.94 -20.06
CA THR A 298 -2.98 -6.65 -18.76
C THR A 298 -1.78 -6.32 -17.90
N TRP A 299 -0.57 -6.31 -18.49
CA TRP A 299 0.67 -6.00 -17.78
C TRP A 299 0.65 -4.61 -17.13
N LEU A 300 0.03 -3.62 -17.78
CA LEU A 300 -0.06 -2.25 -17.29
C LEU A 300 -1.07 -2.15 -16.15
N TYR A 301 -2.21 -2.83 -16.25
CA TYR A 301 -3.16 -2.90 -15.13
C TYR A 301 -2.57 -3.63 -13.92
N GLU A 302 -1.80 -4.70 -14.13
CA GLU A 302 -1.06 -5.36 -13.05
C GLU A 302 -0.02 -4.43 -12.43
N ARG A 303 0.66 -3.61 -13.25
CA ARG A 303 1.63 -2.61 -12.78
C ARG A 303 0.97 -1.51 -11.96
N ILE A 304 -0.11 -0.90 -12.46
CA ILE A 304 -0.89 0.12 -11.75
C ILE A 304 -1.38 -0.43 -10.41
N ASN A 305 -1.90 -1.66 -10.41
CA ASN A 305 -2.39 -2.32 -9.20
C ASN A 305 -1.27 -2.67 -8.21
N ALA A 306 -0.08 -3.04 -8.70
CA ALA A 306 1.11 -3.25 -7.87
C ALA A 306 1.61 -1.94 -7.22
N LEU A 307 1.34 -0.79 -7.83
CA LEU A 307 1.57 0.54 -7.26
C LEU A 307 0.46 0.99 -6.28
N GLY A 308 -0.50 0.10 -5.97
CA GLY A 308 -1.57 0.35 -5.01
C GLY A 308 -2.68 1.27 -5.52
N LYS A 309 -2.74 1.53 -6.84
CA LYS A 309 -3.76 2.39 -7.44
C LYS A 309 -4.95 1.59 -7.94
N GLY A 310 -6.12 2.23 -7.95
CA GLY A 310 -7.35 1.71 -8.52
C GLY A 310 -7.34 1.75 -10.03
N LEU A 311 -8.26 0.97 -10.62
CA LEU A 311 -8.33 0.77 -12.07
C LEU A 311 -9.69 1.19 -12.61
N TRP A 312 -9.67 1.91 -13.72
CA TRP A 312 -10.82 2.04 -14.60
C TRP A 312 -10.66 1.13 -15.82
N CYS A 313 -11.59 0.18 -16.00
CA CYS A 313 -11.56 -0.73 -17.15
C CYS A 313 -12.64 -0.34 -18.16
N TRP A 314 -12.24 0.38 -19.20
CA TRP A 314 -13.15 0.90 -20.22
C TRP A 314 -13.87 -0.18 -21.05
N TRP A 315 -13.20 -1.29 -21.39
CA TRP A 315 -13.78 -2.36 -22.21
C TRP A 315 -14.90 -3.14 -21.50
N GLY A 316 -15.10 -2.89 -20.21
CA GLY A 316 -16.22 -3.40 -19.42
C GLY A 316 -16.22 -4.91 -19.14
N ALA A 317 -17.30 -5.37 -18.52
CA ALA A 317 -17.56 -6.78 -18.27
C ALA A 317 -18.89 -7.21 -18.91
N ASP A 318 -18.80 -8.10 -19.90
CA ASP A 318 -19.92 -8.62 -20.68
C ASP A 318 -20.88 -9.52 -19.90
N SER A 319 -20.45 -10.04 -18.75
CA SER A 319 -21.27 -10.88 -17.87
C SER A 319 -20.90 -10.73 -16.39
N PRO A 320 -21.81 -11.11 -15.45
CA PRO A 320 -21.50 -11.15 -14.02
C PRO A 320 -20.25 -11.99 -13.69
N LYS A 321 -20.06 -13.10 -14.40
CA LYS A 321 -18.90 -13.99 -14.22
C LYS A 321 -17.60 -13.29 -14.63
N THR A 322 -17.60 -12.58 -15.75
CA THR A 322 -16.44 -11.81 -16.21
C THR A 322 -16.14 -10.66 -15.25
N ALA A 323 -17.17 -9.98 -14.74
CA ALA A 323 -16.99 -8.89 -13.76
C ALA A 323 -16.32 -9.40 -12.48
N VAL A 324 -16.79 -10.54 -11.95
CA VAL A 324 -16.17 -11.19 -10.78
C VAL A 324 -14.73 -11.60 -11.08
N ALA A 325 -14.46 -12.22 -12.23
CA ALA A 325 -13.10 -12.64 -12.60
C ALA A 325 -12.13 -11.46 -12.73
N LEU A 326 -12.57 -10.35 -13.31
CA LEU A 326 -11.77 -9.12 -13.41
C LEU A 326 -11.51 -8.53 -12.02
N TRP A 327 -12.52 -8.49 -11.16
CA TRP A 327 -12.38 -8.05 -9.77
C TRP A 327 -11.39 -8.93 -9.01
N GLU A 328 -11.54 -10.25 -9.02
CA GLU A 328 -10.61 -11.16 -8.33
C GLU A 328 -9.18 -11.05 -8.83
N LYS A 329 -8.99 -10.84 -10.14
CA LYS A 329 -7.67 -10.68 -10.75
C LYS A 329 -7.00 -9.37 -10.38
N PHE A 330 -7.75 -8.26 -10.42
CA PHE A 330 -7.18 -6.91 -10.41
C PHE A 330 -7.51 -6.09 -9.17
N ASN A 331 -8.23 -6.63 -8.19
CA ASN A 331 -8.55 -5.91 -6.96
C ASN A 331 -7.49 -6.08 -5.86
N LYS A 332 -6.42 -5.26 -5.87
CA LYS A 332 -5.52 -5.13 -4.69
C LYS A 332 -5.75 -3.83 -3.91
N SER A 333 -6.28 -2.79 -4.55
CA SER A 333 -6.50 -1.48 -3.93
C SER A 333 -7.93 -1.26 -3.42
N ASP A 334 -8.81 -2.27 -3.52
CA ASP A 334 -10.25 -2.18 -3.22
C ASP A 334 -10.98 -1.08 -4.01
N ARG A 335 -10.39 -0.68 -5.14
CA ARG A 335 -10.84 0.39 -6.03
C ARG A 335 -10.78 -0.07 -7.48
N MET A 336 -11.90 -0.55 -7.98
CA MET A 336 -12.06 -0.87 -9.40
C MET A 336 -13.40 -0.37 -9.91
N ILE A 337 -13.40 0.13 -11.14
CA ILE A 337 -14.60 0.64 -11.81
C ILE A 337 -14.79 -0.16 -13.09
N LEU A 338 -15.99 -0.69 -13.26
CA LEU A 338 -16.38 -1.52 -14.41
C LEU A 338 -17.62 -0.93 -15.09
N ASN A 339 -17.49 -0.69 -16.38
CA ASN A 339 -18.67 -0.60 -17.24
C ASN A 339 -19.25 -2.01 -17.42
N VAL A 340 -20.56 -2.19 -17.32
CA VAL A 340 -21.21 -3.51 -17.43
C VAL A 340 -22.32 -3.50 -18.47
N HIS A 341 -22.72 -4.67 -18.95
CA HIS A 341 -23.77 -4.84 -19.96
C HIS A 341 -25.08 -5.34 -19.33
N ALA A 342 -25.65 -4.55 -18.41
CA ALA A 342 -26.98 -4.83 -17.87
C ALA A 342 -28.04 -3.98 -18.57
N GLU A 343 -28.99 -4.66 -19.23
CA GLU A 343 -30.07 -4.03 -20.01
C GLU A 343 -31.22 -3.51 -19.15
N ASP A 344 -31.37 -4.05 -17.93
CA ASP A 344 -32.43 -3.69 -16.99
C ASP A 344 -32.00 -3.98 -15.53
N ARG A 345 -32.88 -3.65 -14.58
CA ARG A 345 -32.66 -3.87 -13.15
C ARG A 345 -32.43 -5.33 -12.77
N ASP A 346 -33.11 -6.26 -13.43
CA ASP A 346 -32.95 -7.69 -13.16
C ASP A 346 -31.58 -8.18 -13.64
N ALA A 347 -31.10 -7.68 -14.78
CA ALA A 347 -29.76 -7.92 -15.26
C ALA A 347 -28.69 -7.36 -14.32
N MET A 348 -28.86 -6.13 -13.84
CA MET A 348 -27.95 -5.53 -12.87
C MET A 348 -27.99 -6.28 -11.53
N ALA A 349 -29.16 -6.74 -11.08
CA ALA A 349 -29.29 -7.54 -9.88
C ALA A 349 -28.46 -8.83 -9.95
N ARG A 350 -28.33 -9.46 -11.13
CA ARG A 350 -27.43 -10.63 -11.32
C ARG A 350 -25.95 -10.29 -11.15
N TYR A 351 -25.52 -9.09 -11.57
CA TYR A 351 -24.15 -8.63 -11.29
C TYR A 351 -23.95 -8.41 -9.79
N MET A 352 -24.89 -7.73 -9.13
CA MET A 352 -24.85 -7.49 -7.68
C MET A 352 -24.85 -8.80 -6.90
N GLU A 353 -25.75 -9.74 -7.24
CA GLU A 353 -25.85 -11.06 -6.63
C GLU A 353 -24.57 -11.89 -6.84
N ALA A 354 -23.88 -11.76 -7.98
CA ALA A 354 -22.60 -12.44 -8.19
C ALA A 354 -21.53 -11.96 -7.18
N PHE A 355 -21.49 -10.66 -6.87
CA PHE A 355 -20.61 -10.11 -5.84
C PHE A 355 -21.11 -10.39 -4.42
N ASP A 356 -22.41 -10.38 -4.18
CA ASP A 356 -22.98 -10.79 -2.90
C ASP A 356 -22.76 -12.29 -2.65
N ASN A 357 -22.74 -13.13 -3.69
CA ASN A 357 -22.44 -14.56 -3.59
C ASN A 357 -20.95 -14.83 -3.33
N LEU A 358 -20.07 -14.00 -3.89
CA LEU A 358 -18.68 -13.90 -3.45
C LEU A 358 -18.61 -13.48 -1.97
N GLY A 359 -19.49 -12.56 -1.57
CA GLY A 359 -19.71 -12.08 -0.22
C GLY A 359 -20.34 -13.11 0.73
N THR A 360 -21.19 -14.05 0.26
CA THR A 360 -21.90 -15.05 1.09
C THR A 360 -21.13 -16.36 1.22
N ALA A 361 -20.37 -16.75 0.20
CA ALA A 361 -19.23 -17.66 0.35
C ALA A 361 -18.20 -17.10 1.37
N ARG A 362 -18.12 -15.76 1.49
CA ARG A 362 -17.42 -15.05 2.58
C ARG A 362 -18.29 -14.78 3.83
N SER A 363 -19.64 -14.90 3.80
CA SER A 363 -20.55 -14.50 4.90
C SER A 363 -20.89 -15.62 5.89
N SER A 364 -20.56 -16.87 5.55
CA SER A 364 -20.30 -17.87 6.60
C SER A 364 -19.14 -17.47 7.53
N ARG A 365 -18.45 -16.35 7.26
CA ARG A 365 -17.44 -15.72 8.13
C ARG A 365 -17.76 -14.35 8.72
N ARG A 366 -18.94 -13.71 8.51
CA ARG A 366 -19.22 -12.43 9.20
C ARG A 366 -20.69 -12.13 9.46
N SER A 367 -21.07 -12.21 10.74
CA SER A 367 -22.10 -11.38 11.36
C SER A 367 -21.59 -10.89 12.73
N GLY A 368 -21.92 -9.64 13.10
CA GLY A 368 -21.90 -9.20 14.52
C GLY A 368 -21.18 -7.89 14.86
N THR A 369 -21.96 -6.80 14.86
CA THR A 369 -22.02 -5.68 15.84
C THR A 369 -20.86 -4.70 16.05
N SER A 370 -21.24 -3.42 16.06
CA SER A 370 -20.52 -2.22 16.49
C SER A 370 -19.89 -2.34 17.90
N GLY A 371 -18.63 -1.90 18.01
CA GLY A 371 -17.89 -1.77 19.28
C GLY A 371 -16.55 -2.52 19.39
N GLY A 372 -16.01 -3.07 18.29
CA GLY A 372 -14.75 -3.84 18.28
C GLY A 372 -13.56 -3.08 17.68
N VAL A 373 -12.37 -3.29 18.25
CA VAL A 373 -11.10 -2.89 17.61
C VAL A 373 -10.92 -3.72 16.32
N TYR A 374 -10.73 -3.05 15.18
CA TYR A 374 -10.50 -3.70 13.89
C TYR A 374 -9.01 -3.98 13.68
N CYS A 375 -8.58 -5.23 13.84
CA CYS A 375 -7.20 -5.65 13.61
C CYS A 375 -6.94 -6.20 12.19
N GLY A 376 -7.67 -5.69 11.19
CA GLY A 376 -7.54 -6.16 9.81
C GLY A 376 -8.27 -7.48 9.52
N GLU A 377 -8.27 -7.87 8.25
CA GLU A 377 -8.84 -9.15 7.79
C GLU A 377 -8.04 -10.36 8.28
N LEU A 378 -6.74 -10.18 8.51
CA LEU A 378 -5.81 -11.27 8.85
C LEU A 378 -6.18 -11.95 10.17
N ALA A 379 -6.61 -11.18 11.17
CA ALA A 379 -6.99 -11.67 12.49
C ALA A 379 -8.17 -12.65 12.46
N LYS A 380 -8.92 -12.70 11.35
CA LYS A 380 -10.07 -13.61 11.19
C LYS A 380 -9.72 -14.93 10.53
N LEU A 381 -8.49 -15.09 10.07
CA LEU A 381 -8.04 -16.30 9.40
C LEU A 381 -7.56 -17.33 10.42
N SER A 382 -7.99 -18.57 10.24
CA SER A 382 -7.30 -19.71 10.87
C SER A 382 -5.89 -19.88 10.30
N SER A 383 -5.02 -20.61 10.98
CA SER A 383 -3.61 -20.74 10.54
C SER A 383 -3.54 -21.51 9.22
N ALA A 384 -4.44 -22.48 9.05
CA ALA A 384 -4.61 -23.20 7.80
C ALA A 384 -5.08 -22.30 6.65
N GLU A 385 -6.03 -21.39 6.91
CA GLU A 385 -6.51 -20.44 5.89
C GLU A 385 -5.44 -19.42 5.51
N PHE A 386 -4.67 -18.92 6.49
CA PHE A 386 -3.53 -18.06 6.21
C PHE A 386 -2.51 -18.80 5.34
N ALA A 387 -2.15 -20.02 5.72
CA ALA A 387 -1.19 -20.84 4.99
C ALA A 387 -1.66 -21.11 3.55
N ASP A 388 -2.92 -21.51 3.32
CA ASP A 388 -3.43 -21.78 1.98
C ASP A 388 -3.48 -20.52 1.10
N ARG A 389 -3.77 -19.36 1.67
CA ARG A 389 -3.89 -18.10 0.92
C ARG A 389 -2.55 -17.46 0.58
N TYR A 390 -1.60 -17.50 1.51
CA TYR A 390 -0.42 -16.62 1.45
C TYR A 390 0.90 -17.37 1.38
N ILE A 391 0.95 -18.63 1.83
CA ILE A 391 2.19 -19.39 1.80
C ILE A 391 2.23 -20.23 0.52
N PRO A 392 3.27 -20.11 -0.31
CA PRO A 392 3.35 -20.78 -1.60
C PRO A 392 3.24 -22.29 -1.45
N LYS A 393 2.27 -22.93 -2.13
CA LYS A 393 2.03 -24.38 -1.99
C LYS A 393 3.32 -25.17 -2.22
N ARG A 394 3.55 -26.19 -1.39
CA ARG A 394 4.65 -27.14 -1.61
C ARG A 394 4.41 -27.82 -2.95
N VAL A 395 5.25 -27.54 -3.92
CA VAL A 395 5.24 -28.23 -5.21
C VAL A 395 6.19 -29.40 -5.10
N HIS A 396 5.78 -30.58 -5.58
CA HIS A 396 6.70 -31.70 -5.73
C HIS A 396 7.78 -31.32 -6.76
N GLY A 397 8.98 -30.99 -6.28
CA GLY A 397 10.09 -30.51 -7.09
C GLY A 397 11.37 -31.33 -6.89
N CYS A 398 12.48 -30.85 -7.45
CA CYS A 398 13.79 -31.44 -7.26
C CYS A 398 14.18 -31.37 -5.77
N CYS A 399 14.30 -32.53 -5.14
CA CYS A 399 14.82 -32.68 -3.79
C CYS A 399 16.32 -33.00 -3.87
N VAL A 400 17.15 -32.06 -3.41
CA VAL A 400 18.61 -32.15 -3.45
C VAL A 400 19.13 -32.28 -2.03
N ARG A 401 19.86 -33.35 -1.74
CA ARG A 401 20.48 -33.54 -0.43
C ARG A 401 21.87 -32.90 -0.44
N ALA A 402 22.14 -32.02 0.52
CA ALA A 402 23.46 -31.40 0.63
C ALA A 402 24.56 -32.44 0.90
N ALA A 403 24.21 -33.57 1.54
CA ALA A 403 25.12 -34.67 1.81
C ALA A 403 25.76 -35.26 0.53
N ASP A 404 25.05 -35.22 -0.61
CA ASP A 404 25.54 -35.73 -1.89
C ASP A 404 26.71 -34.88 -2.44
N PHE A 405 26.87 -33.65 -1.95
CA PHE A 405 27.90 -32.70 -2.37
C PHE A 405 29.09 -32.62 -1.41
N LEU A 406 29.02 -33.25 -0.23
CA LEU A 406 30.07 -33.26 0.78
C LEU A 406 31.44 -33.81 0.34
N PRO A 407 31.55 -34.83 -0.54
CA PRO A 407 32.85 -35.38 -0.89
C PRO A 407 33.82 -34.32 -1.42
N GLY A 408 34.90 -34.06 -0.67
CA GLY A 408 35.93 -33.07 -1.00
C GLY A 408 35.55 -31.61 -0.76
N ARG A 409 34.43 -31.33 -0.07
CA ARG A 409 33.94 -29.98 0.24
C ARG A 409 33.73 -29.79 1.75
N SER A 410 33.86 -28.56 2.21
CA SER A 410 33.35 -28.14 3.52
C SER A 410 31.82 -28.21 3.57
N PRO A 411 31.20 -28.25 4.77
CA PRO A 411 29.75 -28.20 4.90
C PRO A 411 29.12 -26.99 4.18
N SER A 412 29.72 -25.80 4.30
CA SER A 412 29.26 -24.60 3.59
C SER A 412 29.28 -24.76 2.07
N GLU A 413 30.40 -25.22 1.50
CA GLU A 413 30.53 -25.45 0.05
C GLU A 413 29.57 -26.51 -0.47
N ALA A 414 29.31 -27.56 0.32
CA ALA A 414 28.35 -28.60 -0.03
C ALA A 414 26.91 -28.05 -0.07
N ILE A 415 26.52 -27.21 0.90
CA ILE A 415 25.21 -26.54 0.90
C ILE A 415 25.09 -25.58 -0.28
N GLU A 416 26.10 -24.75 -0.54
CA GLU A 416 26.12 -23.82 -1.68
C GLU A 416 26.00 -24.57 -3.02
N SER A 417 26.70 -25.70 -3.15
CA SER A 417 26.64 -26.56 -4.33
C SER A 417 25.25 -27.19 -4.49
N ALA A 418 24.64 -27.64 -3.40
CA ALA A 418 23.29 -28.19 -3.41
C ALA A 418 22.23 -27.14 -3.77
N ILE A 419 22.34 -25.92 -3.23
CA ILE A 419 21.49 -24.79 -3.62
C ILE A 419 21.68 -24.48 -5.10
N THR A 420 22.92 -24.40 -5.58
CA THR A 420 23.23 -24.14 -6.99
C THR A 420 22.67 -25.22 -7.91
N SER A 421 22.85 -26.49 -7.56
CA SER A 421 22.28 -27.61 -8.31
C SER A 421 20.75 -27.58 -8.34
N ALA A 422 20.12 -27.25 -7.20
CA ALA A 422 18.67 -27.08 -7.15
C ALA A 422 18.22 -25.91 -8.04
N ARG A 423 19.06 -24.88 -8.26
CA ARG A 423 18.75 -23.72 -9.13
C ARG A 423 18.61 -24.06 -10.60
N GLU A 424 19.33 -25.06 -11.08
CA GLU A 424 19.34 -25.47 -12.48
C GLU A 424 18.07 -26.24 -12.90
N SER A 425 17.22 -26.61 -11.93
CA SER A 425 15.93 -27.26 -12.18
C SER A 425 14.79 -26.26 -12.41
N ALA A 426 13.85 -26.59 -13.31
CA ALA A 426 12.71 -25.74 -13.70
C ALA A 426 11.55 -25.73 -12.68
N THR A 427 11.72 -26.30 -11.49
CA THR A 427 10.67 -26.46 -10.46
C THR A 427 11.11 -25.92 -9.10
N PRO A 428 10.19 -25.62 -8.17
CA PRO A 428 10.51 -25.20 -6.80
C PRO A 428 11.48 -26.16 -6.10
N ARG A 429 12.36 -25.60 -5.28
CA ARG A 429 13.67 -26.20 -4.94
C ARG A 429 13.69 -26.65 -3.48
N ILE A 430 13.86 -27.93 -3.22
CA ILE A 430 13.99 -28.45 -1.85
C ILE A 430 15.44 -28.84 -1.63
N VAL A 431 16.12 -28.18 -0.70
CA VAL A 431 17.48 -28.52 -0.27
C VAL A 431 17.40 -29.12 1.13
N VAL A 432 17.86 -30.36 1.29
CA VAL A 432 17.78 -31.10 2.55
C VAL A 432 19.16 -31.20 3.20
N LEU A 433 19.24 -30.74 4.44
CA LEU A 433 20.34 -30.97 5.36
C LEU A 433 19.94 -32.11 6.30
N ASP A 434 20.66 -33.22 6.22
CA ASP A 434 20.42 -34.42 7.02
C ASP A 434 21.74 -35.17 7.26
N SER A 435 21.64 -36.38 7.81
CA SER A 435 22.72 -37.39 7.94
C SER A 435 23.88 -37.04 8.89
N GLN A 436 24.13 -35.77 9.16
CA GLN A 436 25.16 -35.26 10.07
C GLN A 436 24.79 -33.86 10.57
N ASP A 437 25.48 -33.38 11.60
CA ASP A 437 25.44 -31.97 11.95
C ASP A 437 26.25 -31.13 10.93
N TRP A 438 25.73 -29.94 10.62
CA TRP A 438 26.25 -29.03 9.60
C TRP A 438 26.88 -27.82 10.27
N ILE A 439 28.21 -27.80 10.35
CA ILE A 439 28.98 -26.68 10.90
C ILE A 439 29.43 -25.77 9.74
N ILE A 440 28.84 -24.58 9.63
CA ILE A 440 29.06 -23.64 8.52
C ILE A 440 30.02 -22.52 8.93
N ASP A 441 30.98 -22.20 8.08
CA ASP A 441 31.95 -21.11 8.25
C ASP A 441 31.50 -19.77 7.63
N ARG A 442 30.31 -19.73 7.02
CA ARG A 442 29.65 -18.55 6.44
C ARG A 442 28.15 -18.76 6.29
N THR A 443 27.38 -17.67 6.15
CA THR A 443 25.91 -17.73 6.03
C THR A 443 25.44 -18.59 4.86
N ILE A 444 24.32 -19.29 5.04
CA ILE A 444 23.56 -19.87 3.93
C ILE A 444 22.77 -18.74 3.25
N LEU A 445 22.95 -18.57 1.93
CA LEU A 445 22.19 -17.61 1.14
C LEU A 445 21.01 -18.29 0.45
N LEU A 446 19.78 -17.90 0.80
CA LEU A 446 18.56 -18.47 0.24
C LEU A 446 18.00 -17.60 -0.90
N PRO A 447 18.02 -18.08 -2.16
CA PRO A 447 17.35 -17.39 -3.27
C PRO A 447 15.84 -17.60 -3.23
N SER A 448 15.12 -16.89 -4.10
CA SER A 448 13.67 -17.10 -4.27
C SER A 448 13.34 -18.54 -4.68
N ASN A 449 12.16 -19.01 -4.26
CA ASN A 449 11.60 -20.33 -4.57
C ASN A 449 12.42 -21.50 -3.99
N THR A 450 12.95 -21.34 -2.78
CA THR A 450 13.79 -22.34 -2.09
C THR A 450 13.18 -22.73 -0.74
N GLU A 451 13.04 -24.05 -0.52
CA GLU A 451 12.81 -24.67 0.77
C GLU A 451 14.13 -25.27 1.28
N LEU A 452 14.63 -24.76 2.39
CA LEU A 452 15.71 -25.39 3.16
C LEU A 452 15.06 -26.26 4.25
N VAL A 453 15.32 -27.56 4.20
CA VAL A 453 14.85 -28.54 5.18
C VAL A 453 16.03 -28.97 6.04
N ILE A 454 15.90 -28.82 7.36
CA ILE A 454 16.85 -29.32 8.35
C ILE A 454 16.17 -30.53 8.99
N ASP A 455 16.71 -31.73 8.82
CA ASP A 455 16.06 -32.97 9.23
C ASP A 455 16.97 -33.81 10.12
N ALA A 456 16.55 -33.99 11.38
CA ALA A 456 17.25 -34.80 12.38
C ALA A 456 18.73 -34.41 12.59
N CYS A 457 19.07 -33.13 12.40
CA CYS A 457 20.43 -32.62 12.56
C CYS A 457 20.47 -31.19 13.13
N ARG A 458 21.66 -30.75 13.51
CA ARG A 458 21.97 -29.36 13.89
C ARG A 458 22.59 -28.62 12.72
N LEU A 459 22.07 -27.44 12.40
CA LEU A 459 22.74 -26.44 11.58
C LEU A 459 23.39 -25.40 12.50
N LYS A 460 24.71 -25.25 12.41
CA LYS A 460 25.48 -24.50 13.40
C LYS A 460 26.51 -23.59 12.76
N LEU A 461 26.63 -22.35 13.24
CA LEU A 461 27.72 -21.47 12.87
C LEU A 461 29.04 -21.91 13.52
N ALA A 462 30.14 -21.93 12.77
CA ALA A 462 31.46 -22.27 13.29
C ALA A 462 31.97 -21.21 14.27
N ASP A 463 32.84 -21.63 15.19
CA ASP A 463 33.48 -20.74 16.16
C ASP A 463 34.27 -19.63 15.48
N GLY A 464 34.20 -18.42 16.05
CA GLY A 464 34.89 -17.25 15.52
C GLY A 464 34.32 -16.70 14.20
N VAL A 465 33.10 -17.08 13.80
CA VAL A 465 32.44 -16.50 12.62
C VAL A 465 31.47 -15.39 13.04
N HIS A 466 31.55 -14.24 12.36
CA HIS A 466 30.63 -13.11 12.51
C HIS A 466 29.79 -12.93 11.24
N ASP A 467 28.74 -13.73 11.13
CA ASP A 467 27.76 -13.66 10.05
C ASP A 467 26.42 -14.23 10.53
N ASN A 468 25.38 -14.05 9.72
CA ASN A 468 24.12 -14.75 9.94
C ASN A 468 24.30 -16.26 9.72
N ILE A 469 23.40 -17.07 10.28
CA ILE A 469 23.33 -18.51 9.97
C ILE A 469 22.64 -18.68 8.61
N ILE A 470 21.51 -17.98 8.42
CA ILE A 470 20.74 -17.98 7.19
C ILE A 470 20.39 -16.54 6.82
N ARG A 471 20.55 -16.18 5.54
CA ARG A 471 20.19 -14.86 5.01
C ARG A 471 19.49 -14.97 3.65
N ALA A 472 18.53 -14.10 3.40
CA ALA A 472 17.96 -13.94 2.05
C ALA A 472 19.06 -13.52 1.06
N ALA A 473 19.16 -14.20 -0.08
CA ALA A 473 20.20 -13.93 -1.07
C ALA A 473 20.09 -12.54 -1.72
N GLY A 474 18.94 -11.87 -1.58
CA GLY A 474 18.75 -10.49 -2.04
C GLY A 474 19.50 -9.46 -1.22
N ILE A 475 19.94 -9.78 0.00
CA ILE A 475 20.75 -8.87 0.82
C ILE A 475 22.20 -8.94 0.33
N LEU A 476 22.67 -7.86 -0.30
CA LEU A 476 24.01 -7.74 -0.88
C LEU A 476 24.89 -6.81 -0.02
N PRO A 477 25.76 -7.34 0.84
CA PRO A 477 26.63 -6.53 1.69
C PRO A 477 27.61 -5.70 0.86
N ASN A 478 27.93 -4.50 1.33
CA ASN A 478 28.99 -3.69 0.72
C ASN A 478 30.36 -4.29 1.03
N PRO A 479 31.18 -4.71 0.04
CA PRO A 479 32.50 -5.29 0.31
C PRO A 479 33.45 -4.33 1.03
N ALA A 480 33.27 -3.01 0.88
CA ALA A 480 34.07 -2.00 1.55
C ALA A 480 33.64 -1.75 3.02
N ASP A 481 32.41 -2.12 3.37
CA ASP A 481 31.86 -2.04 4.72
C ASP A 481 30.93 -3.24 4.97
N PRO A 482 31.50 -4.43 5.20
CA PRO A 482 30.74 -5.68 5.19
C PRO A 482 29.75 -5.81 6.35
N PHE A 483 29.88 -4.98 7.38
CA PHE A 483 29.02 -5.00 8.56
C PHE A 483 28.04 -3.81 8.61
N GLY A 484 28.24 -2.80 7.76
CA GLY A 484 27.41 -1.63 7.64
C GLY A 484 26.13 -1.82 6.82
N VAL A 485 25.67 -0.71 6.22
CA VAL A 485 24.52 -0.71 5.30
C VAL A 485 24.88 -1.48 4.03
N CYS A 486 23.97 -2.31 3.56
CA CYS A 486 24.15 -3.13 2.37
C CYS A 486 24.21 -2.27 1.10
N LEU A 487 24.91 -2.78 0.07
CA LEU A 487 25.00 -2.14 -1.23
C LEU A 487 23.63 -2.11 -1.94
N SER A 488 22.88 -3.21 -1.82
CA SER A 488 21.46 -3.24 -2.17
C SER A 488 20.75 -4.37 -1.42
N VAL A 489 19.42 -4.28 -1.39
CA VAL A 489 18.55 -5.34 -0.90
C VAL A 489 17.49 -5.61 -1.97
N GLU A 490 17.71 -6.65 -2.75
CA GLU A 490 16.81 -7.04 -3.83
C GLU A 490 15.62 -7.83 -3.30
N PRO A 491 14.40 -7.61 -3.84
CA PRO A 491 13.24 -8.40 -3.46
C PRO A 491 13.44 -9.90 -3.71
N THR A 492 13.06 -10.72 -2.73
CA THR A 492 13.00 -12.18 -2.89
C THR A 492 11.63 -12.71 -2.51
N ALA A 493 11.30 -13.93 -2.93
CA ALA A 493 9.98 -14.49 -2.70
C ALA A 493 10.00 -16.01 -2.53
N ASN A 494 8.97 -16.54 -1.88
CA ASN A 494 8.71 -17.98 -1.79
C ASN A 494 9.85 -18.77 -1.13
N ILE A 495 10.27 -18.33 0.07
CA ILE A 495 11.32 -18.98 0.86
C ILE A 495 10.68 -19.80 1.98
N ARG A 496 11.15 -21.03 2.20
CA ARG A 496 10.75 -21.87 3.34
C ARG A 496 11.99 -22.34 4.10
N ILE A 497 11.97 -22.24 5.43
CA ILE A 497 13.00 -22.77 6.33
C ILE A 497 12.30 -23.71 7.30
N THR A 498 12.43 -25.03 7.12
CA THR A 498 11.66 -25.99 7.91
C THR A 498 12.56 -26.99 8.63
N GLY A 499 12.28 -27.20 9.90
CA GLY A 499 12.89 -28.22 10.75
C GLY A 499 12.00 -29.45 10.86
N ARG A 500 12.63 -30.63 10.97
CA ARG A 500 11.98 -31.91 11.19
C ARG A 500 12.78 -32.73 12.19
N ASN A 501 12.09 -33.63 12.90
CA ASN A 501 12.72 -34.64 13.76
C ASN A 501 13.74 -34.06 14.76
N ASN A 502 13.34 -33.00 15.48
CA ASN A 502 14.18 -32.27 16.45
C ASN A 502 15.36 -31.49 15.85
N ALA A 503 15.20 -30.97 14.63
CA ALA A 503 16.15 -30.05 14.02
C ALA A 503 16.45 -28.85 14.93
N ALA A 504 17.72 -28.45 14.95
CA ALA A 504 18.16 -27.26 15.68
C ALA A 504 19.02 -26.33 14.82
N ILE A 505 18.87 -25.03 15.06
CA ILE A 505 19.68 -23.97 14.47
C ILE A 505 20.45 -23.30 15.62
N GLU A 506 21.77 -23.30 15.55
CA GLU A 506 22.64 -22.82 16.64
C GLU A 506 23.65 -21.78 16.15
N GLY A 507 23.91 -20.75 16.96
CA GLY A 507 25.13 -19.94 16.80
C GLY A 507 26.38 -20.71 17.24
N ALA A 508 27.50 -20.00 17.32
CA ALA A 508 28.79 -20.57 17.68
C ALA A 508 28.86 -20.95 19.17
N ASP A 509 29.73 -21.90 19.52
CA ASP A 509 30.05 -22.15 20.94
C ASP A 509 30.97 -21.05 21.48
N ASN A 510 31.92 -20.61 20.65
CA ASN A 510 32.82 -19.51 20.93
C ASN A 510 32.54 -18.39 19.92
N PRO A 511 31.79 -17.35 20.31
CA PRO A 511 31.44 -16.24 19.43
C PRO A 511 32.67 -15.51 18.89
N TYR A 512 32.50 -14.81 17.77
CA TYR A 512 33.53 -13.95 17.24
C TYR A 512 33.97 -12.90 18.27
N THR A 513 35.29 -12.80 18.46
CA THR A 513 35.92 -11.88 19.41
C THR A 513 36.86 -10.94 18.66
N ALA A 514 36.66 -9.64 18.81
CA ALA A 514 37.52 -8.62 18.22
C ALA A 514 37.49 -7.32 19.03
N ALA A 515 38.44 -6.42 18.76
CA ALA A 515 38.42 -5.10 19.37
C ALA A 515 37.15 -4.34 18.93
N ASN A 516 36.40 -3.85 19.90
CA ASN A 516 35.28 -2.94 19.66
C ASN A 516 35.80 -1.66 18.98
N PRO A 517 35.30 -1.31 17.78
CA PRO A 517 35.82 -0.17 17.03
C PRO A 517 35.72 1.19 17.74
N LYS A 518 34.83 1.33 18.73
CA LYS A 518 34.65 2.58 19.49
C LYS A 518 35.47 2.62 20.78
N THR A 519 35.66 1.49 21.46
CA THR A 519 36.30 1.45 22.78
C THR A 519 37.72 0.89 22.75
N GLY A 520 38.09 0.14 21.71
CA GLY A 520 39.35 -0.58 21.59
C GLY A 520 39.45 -1.84 22.47
N ILE A 521 38.41 -2.13 23.27
CA ILE A 521 38.37 -3.31 24.15
C ILE A 521 38.09 -4.55 23.30
N VAL A 522 38.90 -5.59 23.48
CA VAL A 522 38.65 -6.90 22.87
C VAL A 522 37.52 -7.58 23.63
N GLU A 523 36.39 -7.78 22.95
CA GLU A 523 35.19 -8.40 23.51
C GLU A 523 34.50 -9.27 22.46
N GLU A 524 33.61 -10.14 22.93
CA GLU A 524 32.74 -10.92 22.06
C GLU A 524 31.77 -9.96 21.35
N TRP A 525 31.64 -10.10 20.04
CA TRP A 525 30.71 -9.30 19.25
C TRP A 525 29.29 -9.87 19.34
N LEU A 526 28.69 -9.72 20.53
CA LEU A 526 27.36 -10.19 20.89
C LEU A 526 26.37 -9.03 21.08
N GLY A 527 25.11 -9.31 20.79
CA GLY A 527 23.98 -8.39 20.93
C GLY A 527 23.92 -7.30 19.86
N ASP A 528 23.01 -6.36 20.10
CA ASP A 528 22.57 -5.37 19.11
C ASP A 528 23.61 -4.33 18.69
N PHE A 529 24.71 -4.18 19.44
CA PHE A 529 25.73 -3.17 19.13
C PHE A 529 26.52 -3.51 17.87
N PHE A 530 26.67 -4.79 17.54
CA PHE A 530 27.47 -5.25 16.39
C PHE A 530 26.63 -5.50 15.13
N GLY A 531 25.40 -4.98 15.12
CA GLY A 531 24.58 -4.86 13.92
C GLY A 531 23.95 -6.17 13.42
N TRP A 532 23.31 -6.08 12.26
CA TRP A 532 22.45 -7.12 11.68
C TRP A 532 23.18 -8.45 11.40
N ARG A 533 24.52 -8.46 11.37
CA ARG A 533 25.34 -9.67 11.21
C ARG A 533 25.33 -10.59 12.42
N THR A 534 24.90 -10.09 13.58
CA THR A 534 24.69 -10.90 14.79
C THR A 534 23.37 -11.67 14.79
N VAL A 535 22.45 -11.35 13.88
CA VAL A 535 21.13 -12.00 13.80
C VAL A 535 21.29 -13.43 13.29
N GLY A 536 20.53 -14.39 13.83
CA GLY A 536 20.58 -15.78 13.37
C GLY A 536 20.02 -15.96 11.95
N ILE A 537 18.75 -15.61 11.74
CA ILE A 537 18.07 -15.62 10.44
C ILE A 537 17.68 -14.19 10.04
N GLN A 538 18.25 -13.69 8.94
CA GLN A 538 18.00 -12.33 8.44
C GLN A 538 17.24 -12.35 7.10
N LEU A 539 16.01 -11.84 7.10
CA LEU A 539 15.23 -11.61 5.89
C LEU A 539 15.00 -10.11 5.65
N SER A 540 15.18 -9.65 4.41
CA SER A 540 14.82 -8.29 4.02
C SER A 540 14.15 -8.32 2.66
N ARG A 541 13.03 -7.61 2.49
CA ARG A 541 12.23 -7.53 1.24
C ARG A 541 11.79 -8.90 0.72
N VAL A 542 11.36 -9.79 1.63
CA VAL A 542 10.88 -11.13 1.30
C VAL A 542 9.36 -11.17 1.31
N THR A 543 8.74 -11.68 0.23
CA THR A 543 7.29 -11.92 0.18
C THR A 543 6.95 -13.40 0.06
N GLY A 544 5.99 -13.88 0.85
CA GLY A 544 5.55 -15.27 0.85
C GLY A 544 6.63 -16.19 1.42
N TYR A 545 6.65 -16.39 2.75
CA TYR A 545 7.67 -17.21 3.38
C TYR A 545 7.18 -17.98 4.60
N GLU A 546 7.82 -19.10 4.89
CA GLU A 546 7.51 -19.95 6.06
C GLU A 546 8.78 -20.25 6.85
N MET A 547 8.68 -20.21 8.18
CA MET A 547 9.71 -20.72 9.09
C MET A 547 9.05 -21.62 10.13
N SER A 548 9.44 -22.89 10.23
CA SER A 548 8.79 -23.79 11.18
C SER A 548 9.57 -25.02 11.63
N GLY A 549 9.19 -25.59 12.76
CA GLY A 549 9.56 -26.96 13.16
C GLY A 549 10.99 -27.15 13.67
N PHE A 550 11.70 -26.07 14.04
CA PHE A 550 13.06 -26.14 14.57
C PHE A 550 13.18 -25.50 15.95
N THR A 551 14.20 -25.90 16.69
CA THR A 551 14.65 -25.20 17.91
C THR A 551 15.79 -24.25 17.57
N MET A 552 15.80 -23.04 18.11
CA MET A 552 16.88 -22.07 17.92
C MET A 552 17.56 -21.77 19.25
N ARG A 553 18.89 -21.97 19.30
CA ARG A 553 19.70 -21.83 20.53
C ARG A 553 21.01 -21.08 20.27
N LYS A 554 21.71 -20.69 21.35
CA LYS A 554 23.06 -20.07 21.28
C LYS A 554 23.09 -18.90 20.30
N THR A 555 22.03 -18.09 20.31
CA THR A 555 21.91 -16.95 19.42
C THR A 555 22.97 -15.91 19.79
N HIS A 556 23.47 -15.16 18.80
CA HIS A 556 24.43 -14.08 19.08
C HIS A 556 23.74 -12.73 19.34
N CYS A 557 22.46 -12.60 19.00
CA CYS A 557 21.57 -11.46 19.20
C CYS A 557 20.14 -11.95 18.94
N TRP A 558 19.32 -11.19 18.21
CA TRP A 558 18.00 -11.60 17.74
C TRP A 558 18.07 -12.91 16.94
N ALA A 559 17.20 -13.86 17.26
CA ALA A 559 17.14 -15.12 16.55
C ALA A 559 16.68 -14.94 15.10
N ILE A 560 15.58 -14.21 14.90
CA ILE A 560 14.97 -13.96 13.57
C ILE A 560 14.66 -12.48 13.43
N SER A 561 15.14 -11.83 12.37
CA SER A 561 14.84 -10.43 12.06
C SER A 561 14.40 -10.26 10.61
N GLN A 562 13.37 -9.43 10.42
CA GLN A 562 12.67 -9.29 9.15
C GLN A 562 12.31 -7.83 8.90
N GLU A 563 12.69 -7.26 7.75
CA GLU A 563 12.35 -5.88 7.37
C GLU A 563 11.78 -5.82 5.94
N GLN A 564 10.73 -5.01 5.75
CA GLN A 564 9.95 -4.96 4.50
C GLN A 564 9.49 -6.34 3.99
N CYS A 565 9.32 -7.30 4.90
CA CYS A 565 8.84 -8.63 4.58
C CYS A 565 7.31 -8.70 4.68
N SER A 566 6.67 -9.43 3.77
CA SER A 566 5.21 -9.63 3.83
C SER A 566 4.77 -11.07 3.59
N HIS A 567 3.56 -11.42 4.02
CA HIS A 567 2.98 -12.75 3.81
C HIS A 567 3.82 -13.88 4.46
N GLY A 568 4.26 -13.65 5.69
CA GLY A 568 5.08 -14.58 6.46
C GLY A 568 4.28 -15.48 7.40
N TYR A 569 4.65 -16.75 7.51
CA TYR A 569 4.12 -17.68 8.51
C TYR A 569 5.25 -18.29 9.33
N LEU A 570 5.35 -17.91 10.61
CA LEU A 570 6.35 -18.44 11.53
C LEU A 570 5.65 -19.27 12.58
N HIS A 571 5.92 -20.58 12.64
CA HIS A 571 5.19 -21.46 13.54
C HIS A 571 5.95 -22.68 14.02
N ASP A 572 5.56 -23.23 15.18
CA ASP A 572 6.19 -24.43 15.76
C ASP A 572 7.71 -24.26 15.96
N ILE A 573 8.11 -23.08 16.44
CA ILE A 573 9.52 -22.75 16.74
C ILE A 573 9.70 -22.74 18.26
N VAL A 574 10.80 -23.35 18.72
CA VAL A 574 11.22 -23.32 20.12
C VAL A 574 12.44 -22.42 20.26
N PHE A 575 12.38 -21.42 21.14
CA PHE A 575 13.52 -20.55 21.43
C PHE A 575 14.17 -20.93 22.77
N ASP A 576 15.50 -20.86 22.79
CA ASP A 576 16.32 -20.95 24.00
C ASP A 576 17.48 -19.97 23.85
N THR A 577 17.23 -18.71 24.24
CA THR A 577 18.16 -17.60 24.08
C THR A 577 18.51 -17.00 25.44
N ASP A 578 19.80 -16.77 25.69
CA ASP A 578 20.36 -16.29 26.95
C ASP A 578 21.37 -15.13 26.77
N VAL A 579 21.49 -14.60 25.55
CA VAL A 579 22.42 -13.52 25.18
C VAL A 579 21.82 -12.13 25.39
N LYS A 580 22.64 -11.07 25.45
CA LYS A 580 22.17 -9.69 25.37
C LYS A 580 21.35 -9.47 24.09
N ASN A 581 20.13 -8.94 24.22
CA ASN A 581 19.17 -8.79 23.11
C ASN A 581 18.94 -10.12 22.36
N GLY A 582 18.77 -11.20 23.12
CA GLY A 582 18.41 -12.51 22.59
C GLY A 582 16.91 -12.60 22.35
N ASP A 583 16.41 -11.78 21.44
CA ASP A 583 15.00 -11.82 21.04
C ASP A 583 14.70 -13.08 20.22
N GLY A 584 13.43 -13.51 20.19
CA GLY A 584 12.95 -14.53 19.27
C GLY A 584 12.71 -13.96 17.87
N ILE A 585 11.49 -13.46 17.62
CA ILE A 585 11.06 -12.95 16.31
C ILE A 585 10.97 -11.44 16.34
N ASN A 586 11.68 -10.76 15.45
CA ASN A 586 11.61 -9.31 15.24
C ASN A 586 11.02 -8.97 13.87
N PHE A 587 9.80 -8.42 13.87
CA PHE A 587 9.28 -7.64 12.75
C PHE A 587 9.80 -6.22 12.85
N ARG A 588 10.58 -5.83 11.85
CA ARG A 588 11.18 -4.50 11.69
C ARG A 588 10.42 -3.71 10.63
N ASN A 589 10.84 -2.47 10.42
CA ASN A 589 10.17 -1.50 9.56
C ASN A 589 9.69 -2.10 8.23
N GLY A 590 8.45 -1.78 7.86
CA GLY A 590 7.83 -2.19 6.59
C GLY A 590 7.24 -3.60 6.57
N CYS A 591 7.27 -4.36 7.67
CA CYS A 591 6.68 -5.69 7.71
C CYS A 591 5.14 -5.65 7.72
N SER A 592 4.50 -6.52 6.93
CA SER A 592 3.04 -6.58 6.88
C SER A 592 2.43 -7.94 6.50
N PHE A 593 1.18 -8.19 6.87
CA PHE A 593 0.45 -9.42 6.53
C PHE A 593 1.14 -10.71 7.00
N CYS A 594 1.55 -10.77 8.27
CA CYS A 594 2.28 -11.92 8.83
C CYS A 594 1.52 -12.62 9.96
N LEU A 595 1.71 -13.93 10.09
CA LEU A 595 1.17 -14.76 11.17
C LEU A 595 2.32 -15.43 11.94
N VAL A 596 2.29 -15.30 13.27
CA VAL A 596 3.10 -16.06 14.21
C VAL A 596 2.19 -16.96 15.02
N ASP A 597 2.50 -18.25 15.09
CA ASP A 597 1.68 -19.26 15.76
C ASP A 597 2.54 -20.31 16.49
N SER A 598 2.03 -20.94 17.55
CA SER A 598 2.69 -22.07 18.23
C SER A 598 4.18 -21.84 18.55
N ILE A 599 4.52 -20.69 19.11
CA ILE A 599 5.89 -20.39 19.55
C ILE A 599 6.06 -20.81 21.00
N SER A 600 7.18 -21.44 21.33
CA SER A 600 7.48 -21.86 22.70
C SER A 600 8.92 -21.58 23.14
N GLY A 601 9.19 -21.74 24.43
CA GLY A 601 10.53 -21.69 25.00
C GLY A 601 10.85 -20.40 25.77
N SER A 602 12.14 -20.15 25.97
CA SER A 602 12.63 -19.03 26.79
C SER A 602 13.46 -18.05 25.96
N THR A 603 13.22 -16.75 26.17
CA THR A 603 14.04 -15.69 25.57
C THR A 603 14.62 -14.73 26.60
N SER A 604 15.90 -14.37 26.44
CA SER A 604 16.54 -13.36 27.28
C SER A 604 15.99 -11.96 27.05
N ASP A 605 15.38 -11.68 25.90
CA ASP A 605 14.69 -10.43 25.62
C ASP A 605 13.25 -10.70 25.12
N ASP A 606 12.79 -10.02 24.08
CA ASP A 606 11.44 -10.14 23.52
C ASP A 606 11.21 -11.48 22.80
N THR A 607 10.14 -12.23 23.11
CA THR A 607 9.83 -13.45 22.33
C THR A 607 9.32 -13.11 20.94
N VAL A 608 8.40 -12.15 20.82
CA VAL A 608 7.93 -11.60 19.55
C VAL A 608 7.84 -10.08 19.64
N ALA A 609 8.48 -9.39 18.71
CA ALA A 609 8.55 -7.93 18.69
C ALA A 609 8.07 -7.36 17.34
N CYS A 610 7.16 -6.39 17.40
CA CYS A 610 6.77 -5.54 16.27
C CYS A 610 7.36 -4.15 16.50
N THR A 611 8.54 -3.89 15.93
CA THR A 611 9.39 -2.76 16.32
C THR A 611 9.67 -1.85 15.13
N ALA A 612 8.86 -0.80 14.99
CA ALA A 612 8.95 0.19 13.94
C ALA A 612 9.68 1.46 14.44
N LEU A 613 10.94 1.62 14.04
CA LEU A 613 11.80 2.71 14.50
C LEU A 613 12.21 3.61 13.35
N HIS A 614 12.04 4.92 13.50
CA HIS A 614 12.87 5.91 12.80
C HIS A 614 14.34 5.54 13.07
N GLY A 615 15.06 5.16 12.00
CA GLY A 615 16.21 4.25 12.05
C GLY A 615 17.32 4.55 13.07
N THR A 616 18.19 3.57 13.30
CA THR A 616 19.31 3.69 14.24
C THR A 616 20.39 4.61 13.66
N LEU A 617 20.36 5.90 14.01
CA LEU A 617 21.44 6.84 13.71
C LEU A 617 22.71 6.43 14.47
N ILE A 618 23.68 5.88 13.75
CA ILE A 618 25.00 5.56 14.30
C ILE A 618 25.82 6.85 14.37
N THR A 619 25.78 7.50 15.51
CA THR A 619 26.60 8.68 15.80
C THR A 619 27.88 8.28 16.56
N PRO A 620 28.91 9.15 16.63
CA PRO A 620 30.06 8.93 17.50
C PRO A 620 29.69 8.71 18.97
N ALA A 621 28.58 9.31 19.43
CA ALA A 621 28.07 9.17 20.80
C ALA A 621 27.20 7.92 21.03
N SER A 622 26.73 7.26 19.96
CA SER A 622 25.91 6.04 20.07
C SER A 622 26.73 4.84 20.54
N ARG A 623 26.09 3.87 21.20
CA ARG A 623 26.73 2.58 21.56
C ARG A 623 26.77 1.58 20.40
N TYR A 624 25.92 1.76 19.39
CA TYR A 624 25.89 0.93 18.19
C TYR A 624 27.15 1.13 17.36
N ILE A 625 27.77 0.04 16.95
CA ILE A 625 28.92 0.01 16.03
C ILE A 625 28.41 -0.10 14.59
N PHE A 626 27.46 -1.00 14.36
CA PHE A 626 26.89 -1.33 13.06
C PHE A 626 25.36 -1.29 13.10
N PRO A 627 24.68 -1.09 11.96
CA PRO A 627 23.22 -0.94 11.93
C PRO A 627 22.54 -2.30 12.18
N MET A 628 21.38 -2.28 12.83
CA MET A 628 20.55 -3.49 13.02
C MET A 628 19.68 -3.84 11.80
N GLN A 629 19.77 -3.05 10.74
CA GLN A 629 18.95 -3.17 9.54
C GLN A 629 19.86 -3.14 8.30
N PRO A 630 19.87 -4.20 7.48
CA PRO A 630 20.64 -4.25 6.23
C PRO A 630 20.45 -3.04 5.32
N MET A 631 19.22 -2.54 5.20
CA MET A 631 18.87 -1.38 4.36
C MET A 631 19.11 -0.02 5.05
N GLY A 632 19.61 0.02 6.28
CA GLY A 632 19.92 1.27 6.97
C GLY A 632 18.69 2.17 7.20
N TRP A 633 18.64 3.32 6.52
CA TRP A 633 17.63 4.38 6.68
C TRP A 633 16.73 4.55 5.46
N GLU A 634 16.71 3.59 4.52
CA GLU A 634 15.94 3.69 3.26
C GLU A 634 14.42 3.60 3.42
N PHE A 635 13.88 3.46 4.64
CA PHE A 635 12.44 3.42 4.91
C PHE A 635 11.98 4.67 5.64
N GLU A 636 11.27 5.53 4.93
CA GLU A 636 10.55 6.69 5.46
C GLU A 636 9.05 6.61 5.18
N GLY A 637 8.29 7.45 5.87
CA GLY A 637 6.84 7.55 5.68
C GLY A 637 6.12 6.21 5.91
N ASP A 638 5.10 5.95 5.12
CA ASP A 638 4.25 4.78 5.33
C ASP A 638 4.93 3.44 4.94
N ALA A 639 6.03 3.48 4.16
CA ALA A 639 6.82 2.30 3.83
C ALA A 639 7.60 1.72 5.04
N ALA A 640 7.75 2.50 6.11
CA ALA A 640 8.36 2.07 7.35
C ALA A 640 7.36 1.45 8.34
N ASN A 641 6.06 1.57 8.07
CA ASN A 641 5.02 1.10 8.99
C ASN A 641 5.01 -0.43 9.10
N ILE A 642 4.60 -0.93 10.26
CA ILE A 642 4.33 -2.35 10.50
C ILE A 642 2.83 -2.52 10.67
N HIS A 643 2.19 -3.41 9.90
CA HIS A 643 0.75 -3.58 10.02
C HIS A 643 0.20 -4.94 9.59
N ASP A 644 -1.01 -5.26 10.06
CA ASP A 644 -1.70 -6.51 9.75
C ASP A 644 -0.86 -7.73 10.15
N ILE A 645 -0.51 -7.81 11.44
CA ILE A 645 0.24 -8.94 12.01
C ILE A 645 -0.60 -9.61 13.09
N VAL A 646 -0.65 -10.94 13.05
CA VAL A 646 -1.31 -11.78 14.05
C VAL A 646 -0.25 -12.57 14.79
N VAL A 647 -0.26 -12.50 16.11
CA VAL A 647 0.61 -13.26 17.01
C VAL A 647 -0.29 -14.09 17.90
N ARG A 648 -0.22 -15.43 17.82
CA ARG A 648 -1.04 -16.27 18.68
C ARG A 648 -0.36 -17.53 19.18
N ASN A 649 -0.95 -18.10 20.23
CA ASN A 649 -0.52 -19.36 20.84
C ASN A 649 0.96 -19.34 21.22
N ILE A 650 1.34 -18.32 21.99
CA ILE A 650 2.70 -18.10 22.45
C ILE A 650 2.83 -18.68 23.85
N ARG A 651 3.80 -19.58 24.06
CA ARG A 651 4.17 -20.16 25.35
C ARG A 651 5.58 -19.70 25.73
N THR A 652 5.70 -18.69 26.57
CA THR A 652 6.98 -17.99 26.78
C THR A 652 7.47 -18.05 28.23
N GLY A 653 8.78 -18.16 28.41
CA GLY A 653 9.53 -17.83 29.64
C GLY A 653 10.65 -16.84 29.31
N GLY A 654 11.34 -16.24 30.30
CA GLY A 654 12.46 -15.35 30.00
C GLY A 654 12.66 -14.14 30.92
N LEU A 655 13.36 -13.11 30.43
CA LEU A 655 13.80 -11.96 31.25
C LEU A 655 13.09 -10.62 30.95
N CYS A 656 12.84 -10.25 29.68
CA CYS A 656 12.29 -8.93 29.33
C CYS A 656 10.77 -8.92 29.09
N HIS A 657 10.31 -9.20 27.86
CA HIS A 657 8.87 -9.21 27.52
C HIS A 657 8.47 -10.41 26.64
N GLY A 658 7.20 -10.85 26.73
CA GLY A 658 6.69 -11.90 25.86
C GLY A 658 6.44 -11.37 24.45
N VAL A 659 5.45 -10.49 24.31
CA VAL A 659 5.14 -9.83 23.02
C VAL A 659 5.21 -8.31 23.18
N ILE A 660 5.87 -7.62 22.26
CA ILE A 660 5.98 -6.16 22.27
C ILE A 660 5.52 -5.53 20.94
N CYS A 661 4.80 -4.41 21.04
CA CYS A 661 4.57 -3.48 19.94
C CYS A 661 5.24 -2.15 20.26
N LEU A 662 6.18 -1.73 19.42
CA LEU A 662 7.01 -0.57 19.63
C LEU A 662 7.05 0.32 18.39
N ALA A 663 6.69 1.59 18.54
CA ALA A 663 6.70 2.56 17.44
C ALA A 663 7.41 3.87 17.83
N THR A 664 8.13 4.51 16.91
CA THR A 664 8.54 5.92 17.03
C THR A 664 7.76 6.77 16.03
N SER A 665 8.39 7.41 15.04
CA SER A 665 7.66 8.11 13.97
C SER A 665 6.97 7.17 12.97
N PRO A 666 7.50 5.97 12.62
CA PRO A 666 6.74 4.97 11.89
C PRO A 666 5.61 4.40 12.76
N LYS A 667 4.57 3.88 12.12
CA LYS A 667 3.34 3.43 12.77
C LYS A 667 3.33 1.90 12.91
N VAL A 668 2.70 1.41 13.98
CA VAL A 668 2.38 -0.01 14.19
C VAL A 668 0.87 -0.12 14.38
N TYR A 669 0.17 -0.81 13.47
CA TYR A 669 -1.29 -0.91 13.53
C TYR A 669 -1.88 -2.19 12.97
N ASN A 670 -3.15 -2.46 13.30
CA ASN A 670 -3.85 -3.70 12.96
C ASN A 670 -3.10 -4.93 13.46
N ILE A 671 -2.81 -4.96 14.77
CA ILE A 671 -2.09 -6.07 15.41
C ILE A 671 -3.06 -6.85 16.29
N ALA A 672 -3.10 -8.18 16.14
CA ALA A 672 -3.85 -9.06 17.02
C ALA A 672 -2.90 -9.97 17.79
N ILE A 673 -3.00 -9.96 19.13
CA ILE A 673 -2.21 -10.78 20.04
C ILE A 673 -3.17 -11.67 20.82
N GLU A 674 -3.10 -12.99 20.64
CA GLU A 674 -4.05 -13.92 21.23
C GLU A 674 -3.35 -15.09 21.93
N ASN A 675 -3.86 -15.55 23.07
CA ASN A 675 -3.39 -16.80 23.69
C ASN A 675 -1.89 -16.76 24.02
N VAL A 676 -1.48 -15.78 24.84
CA VAL A 676 -0.10 -15.66 25.33
C VAL A 676 -0.04 -16.21 26.75
N PHE A 677 0.69 -17.30 26.92
CA PHE A 677 0.83 -18.00 28.18
C PHE A 677 2.27 -17.96 28.64
N GLU A 678 2.49 -17.47 29.84
CA GLU A 678 3.78 -17.54 30.49
C GLU A 678 3.88 -18.87 31.26
N GLU A 679 4.68 -19.81 30.77
CA GLU A 679 4.68 -21.19 31.29
C GLU A 679 5.50 -21.35 32.57
N GLU A 680 6.62 -20.64 32.65
CA GLU A 680 7.55 -20.65 33.76
C GLU A 680 7.56 -19.30 34.49
N ALA A 681 7.93 -19.30 35.77
CA ALA A 681 8.10 -18.06 36.51
C ALA A 681 9.28 -17.28 35.91
N SER A 682 8.97 -16.14 35.31
CA SER A 682 9.90 -15.21 34.68
C SER A 682 10.22 -14.01 35.59
N SER A 683 11.22 -13.21 35.23
CA SER A 683 11.47 -11.89 35.84
C SER A 683 11.05 -10.73 34.94
N ARG A 684 10.12 -10.98 34.02
CA ARG A 684 9.71 -10.04 32.98
C ARG A 684 9.15 -8.72 33.55
N GLU A 685 9.38 -7.62 32.85
CA GLU A 685 8.69 -6.37 33.17
C GLU A 685 7.21 -6.53 32.84
N SER A 686 6.91 -7.04 31.64
CA SER A 686 5.54 -7.31 31.23
C SER A 686 5.41 -8.48 30.26
N CYS A 687 4.30 -9.22 30.33
CA CYS A 687 4.03 -10.30 29.38
C CYS A 687 3.70 -9.75 27.98
N VAL A 688 2.84 -8.74 27.88
CA VAL A 688 2.60 -7.97 26.64
C VAL A 688 2.88 -6.48 26.87
N LYS A 689 3.65 -5.84 25.98
CA LYS A 689 4.02 -4.43 26.08
C LYS A 689 3.67 -3.62 24.84
N ILE A 690 3.18 -2.40 25.03
CA ILE A 690 2.96 -1.40 23.98
C ILE A 690 3.74 -0.14 24.37
N TYR A 691 4.70 0.28 23.55
CA TYR A 691 5.73 1.24 23.95
C TYR A 691 6.18 2.18 22.81
N THR A 692 6.56 3.41 23.12
CA THR A 692 7.03 4.39 22.12
C THR A 692 8.55 4.39 21.89
N GLY A 693 9.31 3.49 22.52
CA GLY A 693 10.74 3.35 22.23
C GLY A 693 11.64 4.48 22.75
N TYR A 694 12.87 4.50 22.22
CA TYR A 694 13.95 5.46 22.55
C TYR A 694 14.23 6.46 21.40
N GLY A 695 13.26 6.66 20.49
CA GLY A 695 13.40 7.52 19.32
C GLY A 695 12.49 8.75 19.34
N SER A 696 12.51 9.51 18.24
CA SER A 696 11.77 10.77 18.11
C SER A 696 10.58 10.64 17.16
N GLY A 697 9.71 11.66 17.15
CA GLY A 697 8.62 11.79 16.18
C GLY A 697 7.38 10.94 16.45
N TYR A 698 7.31 10.25 17.59
CA TYR A 698 6.08 9.57 18.01
C TYR A 698 4.93 10.55 18.19
N ARG A 699 3.75 10.14 17.74
CA ARG A 699 2.49 10.84 17.95
C ARG A 699 1.42 9.85 18.40
N ARG A 700 0.45 10.34 19.18
CA ARG A 700 -0.72 9.54 19.56
C ARG A 700 -1.39 8.98 18.31
N GLY A 701 -1.65 7.68 18.30
CA GLY A 701 -2.20 6.95 17.16
C GLY A 701 -1.16 6.35 16.20
N ASN A 702 0.14 6.52 16.47
CA ASN A 702 1.18 5.70 15.79
C ASN A 702 1.06 4.24 16.20
N LEU A 703 0.72 3.97 17.47
CA LEU A 703 0.26 2.67 17.95
C LEU A 703 -1.26 2.68 17.96
N ARG A 704 -1.89 1.93 17.04
CA ARG A 704 -3.35 1.88 16.97
C ARG A 704 -3.92 0.56 16.48
N ASN A 705 -5.21 0.32 16.72
CA ASN A 705 -5.90 -0.89 16.26
C ASN A 705 -5.21 -2.18 16.75
N ILE A 706 -4.91 -2.23 18.05
CA ILE A 706 -4.22 -3.37 18.68
C ILE A 706 -5.21 -4.09 19.59
N SER A 707 -5.44 -5.37 19.34
CA SER A 707 -6.22 -6.23 20.23
C SER A 707 -5.30 -7.24 20.93
N VAL A 708 -5.50 -7.39 22.23
CA VAL A 708 -4.77 -8.34 23.06
C VAL A 708 -5.79 -9.14 23.84
N ARG A 709 -5.77 -10.47 23.70
CA ARG A 709 -6.72 -11.32 24.39
C ARG A 709 -6.11 -12.59 24.95
N ASN A 710 -6.70 -13.09 26.04
CA ASN A 710 -6.34 -14.35 26.66
C ASN A 710 -4.83 -14.41 27.00
N VAL A 711 -4.41 -13.49 27.87
CA VAL A 711 -3.03 -13.44 28.37
C VAL A 711 -2.99 -14.02 29.77
N VAL A 712 -2.14 -14.99 30.03
CA VAL A 712 -1.90 -15.55 31.36
C VAL A 712 -0.45 -15.33 31.74
N SER A 713 -0.21 -14.39 32.65
CA SER A 713 1.13 -14.11 33.18
C SER A 713 1.32 -14.77 34.54
N ARG A 714 2.54 -15.28 34.78
CA ARG A 714 2.97 -15.98 36.00
C ARG A 714 4.20 -15.38 36.67
N GLY A 715 5.05 -14.70 35.90
CA GLY A 715 6.32 -14.14 36.37
C GLY A 715 6.42 -12.63 36.18
N ALA A 716 5.81 -12.10 35.12
CA ALA A 716 5.95 -10.69 34.79
C ALA A 716 5.36 -9.76 35.86
N SER A 717 5.98 -8.59 36.03
CA SER A 717 5.50 -7.54 36.95
C SER A 717 4.16 -6.95 36.51
N PHE A 718 3.88 -6.96 35.21
CA PHE A 718 2.61 -6.59 34.60
C PHE A 718 2.16 -7.64 33.59
N SER A 719 0.90 -8.10 33.60
CA SER A 719 0.42 -8.96 32.50
C SER A 719 0.40 -8.17 31.18
N VAL A 720 -0.07 -6.92 31.22
CA VAL A 720 -0.08 -6.02 30.06
C VAL A 720 0.41 -4.63 30.45
N MET A 721 1.21 -3.99 29.61
CA MET A 721 1.78 -2.67 29.89
C MET A 721 1.67 -1.78 28.66
N VAL A 722 1.11 -0.57 28.83
CA VAL A 722 1.07 0.47 27.80
C VAL A 722 1.81 1.68 28.34
N LYS A 723 2.94 2.03 27.72
CA LYS A 723 3.73 3.23 28.04
C LYS A 723 3.79 4.18 26.85
N ALA A 724 2.63 4.51 26.29
CA ALA A 724 2.49 5.38 25.13
C ALA A 724 1.05 5.86 25.00
N GLY A 725 0.83 7.06 24.43
CA GLY A 725 -0.52 7.47 24.03
C GLY A 725 -0.98 6.67 22.82
N VAL A 726 -1.94 5.77 22.98
CA VAL A 726 -2.41 4.85 21.93
C VAL A 726 -3.80 5.24 21.40
N LYS A 727 -4.24 4.62 20.30
CA LYS A 727 -5.59 4.76 19.76
C LYS A 727 -6.22 3.40 19.45
N ASP A 728 -7.46 3.16 19.86
CA ASP A 728 -8.21 1.94 19.54
C ASP A 728 -7.45 0.66 19.98
N VAL A 729 -7.16 0.56 21.28
CA VAL A 729 -6.45 -0.59 21.88
C VAL A 729 -7.34 -1.28 22.89
N ARG A 730 -7.47 -2.60 22.78
CA ARG A 730 -8.36 -3.39 23.64
C ARG A 730 -7.67 -4.61 24.23
N PHE A 731 -7.84 -4.76 25.53
CA PHE A 731 -7.41 -5.92 26.32
C PHE A 731 -8.64 -6.70 26.78
N THR A 732 -8.65 -8.03 26.62
CA THR A 732 -9.75 -8.91 27.06
C THR A 732 -9.18 -10.19 27.66
N ASP A 733 -9.76 -10.70 28.75
CA ASP A 733 -9.32 -11.95 29.39
C ASP A 733 -7.81 -11.94 29.77
N ILE A 734 -7.41 -10.95 30.56
CA ILE A 734 -6.03 -10.82 31.05
C ILE A 734 -5.96 -11.34 32.49
N LYS A 735 -5.11 -12.34 32.71
CA LYS A 735 -4.92 -12.97 34.02
C LYS A 735 -3.50 -12.74 34.53
N GLN A 736 -3.40 -12.22 35.74
CA GLN A 736 -2.17 -12.16 36.52
C GLN A 736 -2.22 -13.24 37.61
N LEU A 737 -1.24 -14.15 37.62
CA LEU A 737 -1.16 -15.23 38.60
C LEU A 737 -0.08 -14.96 39.67
N ARG A 738 0.82 -14.01 39.44
CA ARG A 738 1.85 -13.61 40.40
C ARG A 738 1.23 -12.74 41.52
N PRO A 739 1.29 -13.14 42.80
CA PRO A 739 0.56 -12.46 43.89
C PRO A 739 0.98 -11.00 44.16
N ASP A 740 2.24 -10.64 43.89
CA ASP A 740 2.83 -9.32 44.12
C ASP A 740 2.93 -8.45 42.86
N ALA A 741 2.35 -8.91 41.75
CA ALA A 741 2.35 -8.22 40.46
C ALA A 741 1.00 -7.58 40.15
N ALA A 742 1.00 -6.64 39.21
CA ALA A 742 -0.23 -6.00 38.73
C ALA A 742 -0.70 -6.64 37.42
N THR A 743 -2.01 -6.57 37.15
CA THR A 743 -2.54 -7.02 35.86
C THR A 743 -2.15 -6.07 34.73
N HIS A 744 -2.19 -4.76 35.00
CA HIS A 744 -1.87 -3.76 33.98
C HIS A 744 -1.16 -2.52 34.53
N LEU A 745 -0.47 -1.81 33.63
CA LEU A 745 -0.04 -0.41 33.81
C LEU A 745 -0.28 0.34 32.51
N PHE A 746 -1.08 1.40 32.54
CA PHE A 746 -1.37 2.25 31.38
C PHE A 746 -0.93 3.68 31.65
N GLU A 747 -0.01 4.17 30.83
CA GLU A 747 0.54 5.52 30.85
C GLU A 747 0.40 6.17 29.47
N GLY A 748 0.14 7.47 29.46
CA GLY A 748 -0.04 8.27 28.25
C GLY A 748 -1.52 8.48 27.89
N GLU A 749 -1.82 9.69 27.39
CA GLU A 749 -3.18 10.03 26.95
C GLU A 749 -3.58 9.16 25.75
N SER A 750 -4.60 8.32 25.93
CA SER A 750 -5.01 7.33 24.96
C SER A 750 -6.47 7.52 24.53
N GLU A 751 -6.78 7.21 23.28
CA GLU A 751 -8.12 7.26 22.70
C GLU A 751 -8.65 5.82 22.56
N ASN A 752 -9.82 5.52 23.12
CA ASN A 752 -10.44 4.18 23.06
C ASN A 752 -9.52 3.03 23.56
N LEU A 753 -8.70 3.30 24.58
CA LEU A 753 -7.99 2.27 25.33
C LEU A 753 -8.96 1.64 26.34
N SER A 754 -9.15 0.33 26.26
CA SER A 754 -10.06 -0.39 27.16
C SER A 754 -9.50 -1.74 27.60
N MET A 755 -9.89 -2.14 28.81
CA MET A 755 -9.64 -3.47 29.35
C MET A 755 -10.96 -4.03 29.87
N VAL A 756 -11.33 -5.22 29.40
CA VAL A 756 -12.54 -5.92 29.83
C VAL A 756 -12.12 -7.18 30.56
N ASP A 757 -12.35 -7.20 31.87
CA ASP A 757 -12.19 -8.40 32.68
C ASP A 757 -13.39 -9.31 32.45
N SER A 758 -13.16 -10.60 32.19
CA SER A 758 -14.22 -11.59 32.31
C SER A 758 -14.63 -11.65 33.78
N ALA A 759 -15.76 -11.03 34.09
CA ALA A 759 -16.43 -11.22 35.37
C ALA A 759 -16.63 -12.73 35.58
N SER A 760 -16.13 -13.21 36.70
CA SER A 760 -16.36 -14.53 37.30
C SER A 760 -17.74 -15.10 36.93
N SER A 761 -17.72 -16.19 36.14
CA SER A 761 -18.81 -17.16 36.06
C SER A 761 -18.30 -18.55 36.49
#